data_AF-A0A7S1J4B9-F1
#
_entry.id   AF-A0A7S1J4B9-F1
#
_cell.length_a   1.000
_cell.length_b   1.000
_cell.length_c   1.000
_cell.angle_alpha   90.00
_cell.angle_beta   90.00
_cell.angle_gamma   90.00
#
_symmetry.space_group_name_H-M   'P 1'
#
loop_
_entity.id
_entity.type
_entity.pdbx_description
1 polymer ?
#
loop_
_entity_poly.entity_id
_entity_poly.type
_entity_poly.pdbx_seq_one_letter_code
_entity_poly.pdbx_strand_id
1 'polypeptide(L)'
;IIDEVYNAGVLAGCCQSLFQGRGWKTASYYPGPANPPLDVSVVHTIRIHADVPAVWGVPVAFAKDPARRPTGLYLSPGQLGAVAVPPGMVNAGFKVLVGAQTVDNSNKRQHRRMDRVTSTFEITEAVTLIANPLGGGVYILVPYLAALGVVDVRISGGVIKSPLFQRTCFNQMTNADWLTRRTAPGPWADFETDLFMLNVPSSWIFALDDPEALMQDYDKCMTGAAEYLGYPAQLRNRHVLYLQNDLHIKHGAYGIGYPQVNNLYNPWTTYNGYVSHWLVRNPTGWPVAYHELGHAQLTSFYRGETEAFCNYMWAYIRHVQYGDNFNAAFKGSMSHSNYEPDEAAVHWMITPNFRAGNEMDRSNTPFDEFRYQHRGYAKYADIVRLFGWEMFTTFYHQENLDYNAGVTPNDGLHRTDSRTLRLSIKAGVDLTPLIDFWGIRPEGPDSLRAQVEAAGLGPSAQVRCLLVRYRTLIPVDNAAFNEFFEKIHPGRPESPNADPRYGIGWYNVWRDRYNETMAEEAQAVLDSIIAKYYGTGPFDCQGVVTGAPEDGDVPRPTGYSWNTGWPARTCEAAPWSSPSPEPSPSPAKSPAPSPLPSPSPSACSPNPCLNGGTCTPGEDGAHSCVCADGFTGDSCECTIQTGCNSDGVCDIGRGE
;
A
#
# COMPACT_ATOMS: atom_id res chain seq x y z
N ILE A 1 9.79 23.16 23.91
CA ILE A 1 10.59 22.65 25.05
C ILE A 1 11.41 21.44 24.66
N ILE A 2 10.82 20.33 24.20
CA ILE A 2 11.60 19.13 23.83
C ILE A 2 12.72 19.47 22.82
N ASP A 3 12.39 20.10 21.69
CA ASP A 3 13.37 20.40 20.63
C ASP A 3 14.43 21.44 21.06
N GLU A 4 14.02 22.48 21.77
CA GLU A 4 14.91 23.60 22.15
C GLU A 4 15.78 23.32 23.38
N VAL A 5 15.32 22.46 24.27
CA VAL A 5 15.94 22.26 25.59
C VAL A 5 16.64 20.90 25.69
N TYR A 6 16.14 19.88 25.00
CA TYR A 6 16.68 18.51 25.02
C TYR A 6 17.33 18.15 23.66
N ASN A 7 18.18 19.02 23.13
CA ASN A 7 18.97 18.77 21.90
C ASN A 7 20.46 18.56 22.19
N ALA A 8 21.18 17.94 21.25
CA ALA A 8 22.60 17.58 21.41
C ALA A 8 23.48 18.78 21.79
N GLY A 9 23.27 19.96 21.19
CA GLY A 9 24.09 21.14 21.46
C GLY A 9 23.97 21.65 22.90
N VAL A 10 22.74 21.71 23.42
CA VAL A 10 22.48 22.08 24.82
C VAL A 10 23.06 21.04 25.79
N LEU A 11 22.94 19.76 25.43
CA LEU A 11 23.50 18.66 26.23
C LEU A 11 25.03 18.64 26.22
N ALA A 12 25.70 18.91 25.11
CA ALA A 12 27.16 18.88 25.04
C ALA A 12 27.82 20.08 25.74
N GLY A 13 27.09 21.18 25.96
CA GLY A 13 27.58 22.39 26.61
C GLY A 13 27.51 22.37 28.15
N CYS A 14 26.91 23.42 28.72
CA CYS A 14 26.91 23.71 30.17
C CYS A 14 26.03 22.81 31.04
N CYS A 15 25.11 22.07 30.44
CA CYS A 15 23.79 21.94 31.03
C CYS A 15 23.33 20.49 31.26
N GLN A 16 24.22 19.51 31.09
CA GLN A 16 23.96 18.07 31.36
C GLN A 16 23.38 17.83 32.75
N SER A 17 23.98 18.44 33.78
CA SER A 17 23.56 18.30 35.17
C SER A 17 22.15 18.84 35.44
N LEU A 18 21.63 19.72 34.58
CA LEU A 18 20.26 20.23 34.69
C LEU A 18 19.23 19.19 34.24
N PHE A 19 19.59 18.27 33.36
CA PHE A 19 18.67 17.28 32.80
C PHE A 19 18.73 15.95 33.51
N GLN A 20 19.92 15.55 33.98
CA GLN A 20 20.14 14.24 34.59
C GLN A 20 19.16 13.98 35.74
N GLY A 21 18.31 12.95 35.58
CA GLY A 21 17.31 12.55 36.56
C GLY A 21 16.00 13.33 36.53
N ARG A 22 15.81 14.29 35.61
CA ARG A 22 14.64 15.18 35.57
C ARG A 22 13.64 14.78 34.49
N GLY A 23 13.05 13.60 34.64
CA GLY A 23 11.97 13.13 33.77
C GLY A 23 10.62 13.82 34.06
N TRP A 24 9.75 13.86 33.07
CA TRP A 24 8.38 14.36 33.24
C TRP A 24 7.49 13.29 33.85
N LYS A 25 6.66 13.67 34.83
CA LYS A 25 5.76 12.73 35.52
C LYS A 25 4.81 12.00 34.58
N THR A 26 4.39 12.62 33.48
CA THR A 26 3.49 11.99 32.51
C THR A 26 4.12 10.80 31.80
N ALA A 27 5.46 10.66 31.81
CA ALA A 27 6.17 9.52 31.25
C ALA A 27 5.72 8.18 31.87
N SER A 28 5.37 8.16 33.16
CA SER A 28 4.86 6.95 33.83
C SER A 28 3.51 6.49 33.31
N TYR A 29 2.77 7.39 32.65
CA TYR A 29 1.53 7.07 31.98
C TYR A 29 1.77 6.73 30.50
N TYR A 30 2.47 7.61 29.77
CA TYR A 30 2.84 7.40 28.38
C TYR A 30 4.17 8.11 28.07
N PRO A 31 5.16 7.44 27.45
CA PRO A 31 5.10 6.12 26.82
C PRO A 31 5.04 4.92 27.79
N GLY A 32 5.27 5.13 29.09
CA GLY A 32 5.17 4.10 30.11
C GLY A 32 6.33 4.13 31.10
N PRO A 33 6.19 3.46 32.25
CA PRO A 33 7.21 3.47 33.29
C PRO A 33 8.50 2.78 32.82
N ALA A 34 9.63 3.42 33.05
CA ALA A 34 10.96 2.90 32.74
C ALA A 34 11.96 3.46 33.75
N ASN A 35 12.32 2.66 34.77
CA ASN A 35 13.27 3.10 35.78
C ASN A 35 14.68 3.25 35.19
N PRO A 36 15.50 4.19 35.68
CA PRO A 36 16.91 4.27 35.27
C PRO A 36 17.69 2.96 35.54
N PRO A 37 18.74 2.67 34.77
CA PRO A 37 19.61 1.54 35.05
C PRO A 37 20.34 1.74 36.39
N LEU A 38 20.69 0.62 37.04
CA LEU A 38 21.49 0.64 38.28
C LEU A 38 22.94 1.10 38.03
N ASP A 39 23.46 0.82 36.82
CA ASP A 39 24.81 1.17 36.41
C ASP A 39 24.77 1.83 35.02
N VAL A 40 25.06 3.13 34.99
CA VAL A 40 25.09 3.94 33.76
C VAL A 40 26.39 3.77 32.95
N SER A 41 27.39 3.09 33.51
CA SER A 41 28.68 2.84 32.84
C SER A 41 28.63 1.66 31.87
N VAL A 42 27.57 0.85 31.93
CA VAL A 42 27.36 -0.28 31.02
C VAL A 42 27.26 0.22 29.58
N VAL A 43 28.09 -0.35 28.71
CA VAL A 43 28.08 -0.08 27.27
C VAL A 43 27.45 -1.26 26.54
N HIS A 44 26.40 -0.99 25.79
CA HIS A 44 25.71 -1.95 24.93
C HIS A 44 26.22 -1.81 23.49
N THR A 45 26.75 -2.89 22.92
CA THR A 45 27.11 -2.93 21.49
C THR A 45 25.96 -3.55 20.70
N ILE A 46 25.41 -2.81 19.75
CA ILE A 46 24.23 -3.17 18.97
C ILE A 46 24.59 -3.18 17.49
N ARG A 47 24.26 -4.28 16.81
CA ARG A 47 24.38 -4.38 15.35
C ARG A 47 23.12 -3.85 14.68
N ILE A 48 23.28 -3.00 13.68
CA ILE A 48 22.21 -2.51 12.82
C ILE A 48 22.58 -2.67 11.34
N HIS A 49 21.58 -2.80 10.47
CA HIS A 49 21.77 -2.72 9.03
C HIS A 49 21.66 -1.27 8.58
N ALA A 50 22.79 -0.65 8.25
CA ALA A 50 22.91 0.76 7.88
C ALA A 50 22.81 0.99 6.37
N ASP A 51 21.94 0.21 5.71
CA ASP A 51 21.69 0.28 4.28
C ASP A 51 20.25 0.68 3.98
N VAL A 52 20.13 1.65 3.07
CA VAL A 52 18.89 2.01 2.37
C VAL A 52 19.27 2.24 0.90
N PRO A 53 19.25 1.19 0.07
CA PRO A 53 19.67 1.32 -1.32
C PRO A 53 18.71 2.20 -2.12
N ALA A 54 19.13 2.56 -3.32
CA ALA A 54 18.23 3.17 -4.30
C ALA A 54 17.01 2.27 -4.55
N VAL A 55 15.86 2.90 -4.80
CA VAL A 55 14.64 2.19 -5.17
C VAL A 55 14.82 1.44 -6.49
N TRP A 56 14.25 0.24 -6.56
CA TRP A 56 14.10 -0.52 -7.79
C TRP A 56 12.60 -0.65 -8.08
N GLY A 57 12.21 -0.41 -9.33
CA GLY A 57 10.82 -0.38 -9.74
C GLY A 57 10.10 0.86 -9.23
N VAL A 58 8.76 0.84 -9.35
CA VAL A 58 7.92 1.95 -8.91
C VAL A 58 8.13 2.17 -7.39
N PRO A 59 8.37 3.40 -6.93
CA PRO A 59 8.53 3.67 -5.52
C PRO A 59 7.23 3.44 -4.79
N VAL A 60 7.31 2.75 -3.67
CA VAL A 60 6.27 2.68 -2.64
C VAL A 60 6.23 3.96 -1.81
N ALA A 61 5.16 4.17 -1.04
CA ALA A 61 5.08 5.28 -0.10
C ALA A 61 6.25 5.24 0.90
N PHE A 62 6.76 6.42 1.27
CA PHE A 62 7.89 6.58 2.22
C PHE A 62 9.20 5.93 1.78
N ALA A 63 9.34 5.57 0.50
CA ALA A 63 10.49 4.84 -0.01
C ALA A 63 11.86 5.53 0.19
N LYS A 64 11.85 6.85 0.35
CA LYS A 64 13.05 7.69 0.56
C LYS A 64 13.15 8.24 1.98
N ASP A 65 12.22 7.88 2.86
CA ASP A 65 12.29 8.27 4.27
C ASP A 65 13.40 7.46 4.96
N PRO A 66 14.04 8.00 6.01
CA PRO A 66 15.06 7.25 6.74
C PRO A 66 14.52 5.95 7.35
N ALA A 67 15.24 4.83 7.17
CA ALA A 67 14.90 3.55 7.79
C ALA A 67 15.04 3.65 9.30
N ARG A 68 14.09 3.05 10.03
CA ARG A 68 14.19 2.93 11.48
C ARG A 68 14.85 1.61 11.83
N ARG A 69 15.95 1.66 12.58
CA ARG A 69 16.64 0.48 13.12
C ARG A 69 16.49 0.42 14.65
N PRO A 70 15.69 -0.52 15.18
CA PRO A 70 15.53 -0.67 16.63
C PRO A 70 16.83 -1.14 17.27
N THR A 71 17.15 -0.61 18.45
CA THR A 71 18.35 -1.00 19.19
C THR A 71 18.08 -2.03 20.30
N GLY A 72 16.81 -2.24 20.66
CA GLY A 72 16.43 -3.02 21.84
C GLY A 72 16.81 -2.33 23.15
N LEU A 73 17.05 -1.02 23.12
CA LEU A 73 17.31 -0.19 24.28
C LEU A 73 16.23 0.89 24.40
N TYR A 74 15.96 1.30 25.64
CA TYR A 74 15.02 2.34 26.01
C TYR A 74 15.73 3.35 26.88
N LEU A 75 15.71 4.63 26.50
CA LEU A 75 16.24 5.70 27.35
C LEU A 75 15.24 6.00 28.46
N SER A 76 15.66 5.85 29.71
CA SER A 76 14.78 6.12 30.85
C SER A 76 14.47 7.62 30.94
N PRO A 77 13.25 8.02 31.34
CA PRO A 77 12.81 9.41 31.30
C PRO A 77 13.73 10.38 32.04
N GLY A 78 14.18 11.43 31.35
CA GLY A 78 15.08 12.45 31.90
C GLY A 78 16.49 11.97 32.21
N GLN A 79 16.91 10.81 31.73
CA GLN A 79 18.31 10.41 31.76
C GLN A 79 19.05 10.91 30.51
N LEU A 80 20.38 10.98 30.63
CA LEU A 80 21.27 11.17 29.49
C LEU A 80 21.79 9.83 28.98
N GLY A 81 21.81 9.67 27.66
CA GLY A 81 22.48 8.57 26.97
C GLY A 81 23.59 9.09 26.05
N ALA A 82 24.52 8.21 25.71
CA ALA A 82 25.55 8.46 24.72
C ALA A 82 25.50 7.39 23.63
N VAL A 83 25.54 7.80 22.37
CA VAL A 83 25.54 6.92 21.20
C VAL A 83 26.84 7.13 20.44
N ALA A 84 27.73 6.14 20.49
CA ALA A 84 28.98 6.14 19.76
C ALA A 84 28.84 5.31 18.47
N VAL A 85 29.26 5.91 17.35
CA VAL A 85 29.10 5.35 16.00
C VAL A 85 30.44 5.20 15.26
N PRO A 86 30.52 4.35 14.22
CA PRO A 86 31.67 4.34 13.32
C PRO A 86 31.81 5.66 12.52
N PRO A 87 33.02 5.99 12.05
CA PRO A 87 33.28 7.24 11.32
C PRO A 87 32.40 7.48 10.09
N GLY A 88 32.00 6.41 9.39
CA GLY A 88 31.17 6.51 8.18
C GLY A 88 29.75 7.04 8.42
N MET A 89 29.26 7.07 9.67
CA MET A 89 27.94 7.62 10.01
C MET A 89 27.99 9.12 10.35
N VAL A 90 29.18 9.65 10.66
CA VAL A 90 29.37 11.02 11.15
C VAL A 90 29.18 12.01 10.00
N ASN A 91 28.29 13.00 10.17
CA ASN A 91 27.92 13.97 9.14
C ASN A 91 27.37 13.34 7.85
N ALA A 92 26.87 12.10 7.92
CA ALA A 92 26.34 11.35 6.79
C ALA A 92 24.80 11.30 6.77
N GLY A 93 24.13 12.16 7.54
CA GLY A 93 22.66 12.25 7.60
C GLY A 93 21.97 11.22 8.50
N PHE A 94 22.74 10.39 9.21
CA PHE A 94 22.21 9.49 10.24
C PHE A 94 21.73 10.29 11.45
N LYS A 95 20.69 9.78 12.11
CA LYS A 95 20.13 10.38 13.31
C LYS A 95 19.86 9.33 14.38
N VAL A 96 19.87 9.75 15.64
CA VAL A 96 19.31 8.97 16.75
C VAL A 96 17.90 9.47 17.03
N LEU A 97 16.93 8.58 17.04
CA LEU A 97 15.55 8.84 17.46
C LEU A 97 15.34 8.24 18.86
N VAL A 98 14.83 9.04 19.80
CA VAL A 98 14.41 8.61 21.12
C VAL A 98 12.89 8.72 21.22
N GLY A 99 12.23 7.56 21.27
CA GLY A 99 10.78 7.36 21.24
C GLY A 99 10.28 6.88 19.89
N ALA A 100 9.37 5.90 19.88
CA ALA A 100 8.91 5.25 18.66
C ALA A 100 7.73 5.99 18.00
N GLN A 101 6.88 6.65 18.81
CA GLN A 101 5.61 7.25 18.37
C GLN A 101 5.79 8.68 17.88
N THR A 102 6.14 8.82 16.60
CA THR A 102 6.48 10.11 15.97
C THR A 102 5.27 10.91 15.52
N VAL A 103 4.04 10.40 15.66
CA VAL A 103 2.83 11.14 15.28
C VAL A 103 2.63 12.34 16.20
N ASP A 104 2.53 13.53 15.62
CA ASP A 104 2.13 14.75 16.32
C ASP A 104 0.61 14.79 16.46
N ASN A 105 0.15 14.85 17.71
CA ASN A 105 -1.28 14.85 18.05
C ASN A 105 -1.84 16.25 18.36
N SER A 106 -1.12 17.33 18.06
CA SER A 106 -1.57 18.71 18.31
C SER A 106 -2.88 19.07 17.60
N ASN A 107 -3.21 18.38 16.50
CA ASN A 107 -4.48 18.55 15.78
C ASN A 107 -5.65 17.73 16.36
N LYS A 108 -5.42 16.88 17.37
CA LYS A 108 -6.47 16.03 17.95
C LYS A 108 -7.32 16.85 18.91
N ARG A 109 -8.65 16.71 18.81
CA ARG A 109 -9.60 17.39 19.72
C ARG A 109 -9.47 16.96 21.19
N GLN A 110 -8.95 15.76 21.45
CA GLN A 110 -8.71 15.22 22.80
C GLN A 110 -7.25 14.85 22.94
N HIS A 111 -6.54 15.44 23.91
CA HIS A 111 -5.14 15.12 24.18
C HIS A 111 -5.05 13.94 25.16
N ARG A 112 -4.76 12.73 24.65
CA ARG A 112 -4.58 11.52 25.47
C ARG A 112 -3.15 11.28 25.93
N ARG A 113 -2.18 11.93 25.29
CA ARG A 113 -0.75 11.99 25.65
C ARG A 113 -0.22 13.37 25.25
N MET A 114 1.03 13.69 25.62
CA MET A 114 1.73 14.84 25.05
C MET A 114 1.72 14.76 23.52
N ASP A 115 1.51 15.90 22.86
CA ASP A 115 1.34 15.96 21.40
C ASP A 115 2.49 15.30 20.65
N ARG A 116 3.71 15.60 21.10
CA ARG A 116 4.95 14.97 20.66
C ARG A 116 5.62 14.28 21.84
N VAL A 117 6.08 13.05 21.62
CA VAL A 117 6.73 12.20 22.65
C VAL A 117 8.13 11.75 22.25
N THR A 118 8.68 12.31 21.17
CA THR A 118 9.94 11.90 20.56
C THR A 118 10.95 13.04 20.49
N SER A 119 12.23 12.68 20.47
CA SER A 119 13.36 13.59 20.26
C SER A 119 14.28 12.99 19.20
N THR A 120 14.83 13.81 18.31
CA THR A 120 15.74 13.36 17.23
C THR A 120 17.05 14.13 17.31
N PHE A 121 18.17 13.44 17.13
CA PHE A 121 19.52 13.97 17.28
C PHE A 121 20.35 13.64 16.05
N GLU A 122 20.92 14.65 15.39
CA GLU A 122 21.85 14.44 14.27
C GLU A 122 23.15 13.79 14.76
N ILE A 123 23.72 12.90 13.95
CA ILE A 123 25.02 12.27 14.23
C ILE A 123 26.12 13.06 13.51
N THR A 124 26.56 14.15 14.14
CA THR A 124 27.59 15.07 13.61
C THR A 124 28.98 14.84 14.20
N GLU A 125 29.07 14.00 15.24
CA GLU A 125 30.31 13.65 15.94
C GLU A 125 30.33 12.14 16.20
N ALA A 126 31.50 11.59 16.58
CA ALA A 126 31.66 10.17 16.88
C ALA A 126 30.81 9.70 18.08
N VAL A 127 30.44 10.62 18.98
CA VAL A 127 29.57 10.36 20.12
C VAL A 127 28.48 11.43 20.16
N THR A 128 27.22 11.01 20.04
CA THR A 128 26.05 11.88 20.17
C THR A 128 25.40 11.69 21.54
N LEU A 129 25.23 12.77 22.29
CA LEU A 129 24.46 12.75 23.52
C LEU A 129 22.97 12.86 23.22
N ILE A 130 22.18 12.04 23.90
CA ILE A 130 20.72 11.96 23.72
C ILE A 130 20.01 12.16 25.06
N ALA A 131 18.84 12.79 25.00
CA ALA A 131 17.95 12.96 26.14
C ALA A 131 16.49 12.98 25.67
N ASN A 132 15.56 12.52 26.49
CA ASN A 132 14.14 12.79 26.28
C ASN A 132 13.47 12.82 27.66
N PRO A 133 12.76 13.90 28.04
CA PRO A 133 12.12 13.98 29.35
C PRO A 133 11.04 12.92 29.56
N LEU A 134 10.50 12.35 28.48
CA LEU A 134 9.52 11.27 28.49
C LEU A 134 10.15 9.88 28.34
N GLY A 135 11.46 9.83 28.05
CA GLY A 135 12.14 8.60 27.66
C GLY A 135 11.67 8.10 26.30
N GLY A 136 12.07 6.89 25.93
CA GLY A 136 11.63 6.27 24.69
C GLY A 136 12.59 5.19 24.18
N GLY A 137 12.09 4.30 23.32
CA GLY A 137 12.95 3.37 22.58
C GLY A 137 14.01 4.13 21.77
N VAL A 138 15.23 3.62 21.73
CA VAL A 138 16.33 4.24 20.98
C VAL A 138 16.42 3.57 19.61
N TYR A 139 16.37 4.37 18.55
CA TYR A 139 16.44 3.92 17.16
C TYR A 139 17.53 4.69 16.42
N ILE A 140 18.16 4.05 15.45
CA ILE A 140 19.00 4.74 14.47
C ILE A 140 18.17 4.97 13.21
N LEU A 141 18.11 6.21 12.76
CA LEU A 141 17.52 6.60 11.48
C LEU A 141 18.61 6.54 10.42
N VAL A 142 18.48 5.58 9.51
CA VAL A 142 19.42 5.33 8.41
C VAL A 142 18.92 6.09 7.17
N PRO A 143 19.66 7.10 6.66
CA PRO A 143 19.18 7.93 5.57
C PRO A 143 19.11 7.14 4.25
N TYR A 144 18.24 7.60 3.35
CA TYR A 144 18.17 7.08 1.98
C TYR A 144 19.53 7.19 1.28
N LEU A 145 19.90 6.14 0.53
CA LEU A 145 21.22 5.93 -0.11
C LEU A 145 22.38 5.61 0.85
N ALA A 146 22.13 5.41 2.14
CA ALA A 146 23.15 4.84 3.01
C ALA A 146 23.52 3.41 2.55
N ALA A 147 24.82 3.10 2.62
CA ALA A 147 25.39 1.83 2.17
C ALA A 147 26.63 1.44 3.01
N LEU A 148 26.45 1.36 4.34
CA LEU A 148 27.53 1.03 5.28
C LEU A 148 27.56 -0.46 5.69
N GLY A 149 26.62 -1.26 5.20
CA GLY A 149 26.41 -2.65 5.57
C GLY A 149 25.94 -2.78 7.02
N VAL A 150 26.35 -3.88 7.66
CA VAL A 150 26.09 -4.10 9.09
C VAL A 150 27.17 -3.38 9.91
N VAL A 151 26.74 -2.50 10.81
CA VAL A 151 27.65 -1.72 11.68
C VAL A 151 27.32 -1.91 13.16
N ASP A 152 28.35 -1.78 13.99
CA ASP A 152 28.22 -1.74 15.44
C ASP A 152 28.02 -0.30 15.93
N VAL A 153 26.95 -0.07 16.70
CA VAL A 153 26.70 1.17 17.45
C VAL A 153 26.80 0.85 18.93
N ARG A 154 27.50 1.69 19.69
CA ARG A 154 27.68 1.53 21.14
C ARG A 154 26.82 2.54 21.88
N ILE A 155 25.99 2.08 22.81
CA ILE A 155 25.06 2.92 23.55
C ILE A 155 25.27 2.73 25.05
N SER A 156 25.38 3.82 25.81
CA SER A 156 25.58 3.81 27.26
C SER A 156 24.83 4.96 27.94
N GLY A 157 24.94 5.06 29.27
CA GLY A 157 24.24 6.06 30.07
C GLY A 157 22.94 5.50 30.66
N GLY A 158 21.92 6.34 30.80
CA GLY A 158 20.65 5.97 31.43
C GLY A 158 19.69 5.17 30.55
N VAL A 159 20.23 4.24 29.75
CA VAL A 159 19.46 3.31 28.92
C VAL A 159 19.23 1.99 29.66
N ILE A 160 18.08 1.38 29.42
CA ILE A 160 17.73 0.03 29.87
C ILE A 160 17.43 -0.86 28.66
N LYS A 161 17.41 -2.18 28.85
CA LYS A 161 16.97 -3.11 27.79
C LYS A 161 15.45 -2.98 27.59
N SER A 162 15.03 -3.00 26.32
CA SER A 162 13.65 -3.15 25.87
C SER A 162 13.49 -4.50 25.17
N PRO A 163 12.32 -5.15 25.20
CA PRO A 163 12.11 -6.37 24.44
C PRO A 163 12.35 -6.13 22.95
N LEU A 164 13.18 -6.98 22.35
CA LEU A 164 13.48 -6.96 20.92
C LEU A 164 13.53 -8.40 20.43
N PHE A 165 12.81 -8.68 19.35
CA PHE A 165 12.90 -9.94 18.63
C PHE A 165 13.32 -9.65 17.18
N GLN A 166 14.47 -10.19 16.77
CA GLN A 166 15.06 -9.92 15.47
C GLN A 166 15.24 -11.21 14.66
N ARG A 167 14.81 -11.16 13.40
CA ARG A 167 15.10 -12.16 12.36
C ARG A 167 15.62 -11.46 11.12
N THR A 168 16.71 -10.75 11.29
CA THR A 168 17.44 -10.08 10.21
C THR A 168 18.55 -11.00 9.71
N CYS A 169 19.12 -10.68 8.55
CA CYS A 169 20.18 -11.49 7.96
C CYS A 169 21.38 -11.73 8.91
N PHE A 170 21.65 -10.82 9.87
CA PHE A 170 22.79 -10.90 10.80
C PHE A 170 22.39 -11.34 12.22
N ASN A 171 21.10 -11.48 12.49
CA ASN A 171 20.56 -11.90 13.78
C ASN A 171 19.27 -12.70 13.59
N GLN A 172 19.34 -14.02 13.78
CA GLN A 172 18.21 -14.94 13.69
C GLN A 172 17.85 -15.44 15.10
N MET A 173 17.08 -14.64 15.84
CA MET A 173 16.62 -15.03 17.17
C MET A 173 15.61 -16.17 17.10
N THR A 174 15.73 -17.09 18.05
CA THR A 174 14.83 -18.22 18.27
C THR A 174 13.83 -17.92 19.38
N ASN A 175 12.79 -18.76 19.51
CA ASN A 175 11.89 -18.70 20.66
C ASN A 175 12.62 -18.84 22.01
N ALA A 176 13.74 -19.56 22.07
CA ALA A 176 14.56 -19.67 23.28
C ALA A 176 15.26 -18.34 23.63
N ASP A 177 15.79 -17.63 22.64
CA ASP A 177 16.37 -16.29 22.85
C ASP A 177 15.29 -15.33 23.38
N TRP A 178 14.09 -15.41 22.80
CA TRP A 178 12.95 -14.59 23.19
C TRP A 178 12.56 -14.74 24.67
N LEU A 179 12.57 -15.96 25.22
CA LEU A 179 12.27 -16.19 26.64
C LEU A 179 13.13 -15.34 27.59
N THR A 180 14.36 -15.02 27.18
CA THR A 180 15.29 -14.19 27.97
C THR A 180 15.14 -12.68 27.73
N ARG A 181 14.46 -12.29 26.64
CA ARG A 181 14.33 -10.88 26.19
C ARG A 181 12.96 -10.29 26.45
N ARG A 182 11.91 -11.11 26.43
CA ARG A 182 10.50 -10.68 26.51
C ARG A 182 10.10 -9.99 27.81
N THR A 183 10.89 -10.17 28.87
CA THR A 183 10.70 -9.58 30.19
C THR A 183 11.62 -8.39 30.47
N ALA A 184 12.36 -7.90 29.46
CA ALA A 184 13.17 -6.71 29.60
C ALA A 184 12.30 -5.51 30.06
N PRO A 185 12.84 -4.61 30.91
CA PRO A 185 12.05 -3.62 31.64
C PRO A 185 11.45 -2.49 30.79
N GLY A 186 11.90 -2.32 29.53
CA GLY A 186 11.36 -1.30 28.64
C GLY A 186 9.86 -1.51 28.35
N PRO A 187 9.04 -0.44 28.31
CA PRO A 187 7.58 -0.53 28.18
C PRO A 187 7.08 -0.89 26.77
N TRP A 188 7.96 -0.89 25.77
CA TRP A 188 7.65 -1.21 24.38
C TRP A 188 8.56 -2.31 23.83
N ALA A 189 7.99 -3.16 22.99
CA ALA A 189 8.67 -4.25 22.31
C ALA A 189 8.76 -3.97 20.82
N ASP A 190 9.95 -4.18 20.25
CA ASP A 190 10.17 -4.13 18.81
C ASP A 190 10.32 -5.55 18.24
N PHE A 191 9.76 -5.77 17.06
CA PHE A 191 10.03 -6.93 16.24
C PHE A 191 10.53 -6.45 14.88
N GLU A 192 11.61 -7.05 14.38
CA GLU A 192 12.22 -6.67 13.10
C GLU A 192 12.65 -7.91 12.32
N THR A 193 12.30 -7.93 11.04
CA THR A 193 12.89 -8.79 10.03
C THR A 193 13.52 -7.92 8.94
N ASP A 194 14.07 -8.55 7.91
CA ASP A 194 14.50 -7.83 6.71
C ASP A 194 13.36 -7.20 5.90
N LEU A 195 12.10 -7.60 6.15
CA LEU A 195 10.93 -7.18 5.36
C LEU A 195 9.87 -6.42 6.15
N PHE A 196 9.89 -6.51 7.48
CA PHE A 196 8.80 -6.04 8.34
C PHE A 196 9.30 -5.50 9.68
N MET A 197 8.57 -4.51 10.22
CA MET A 197 8.80 -3.99 11.55
C MET A 197 7.49 -3.81 12.32
N LEU A 198 7.52 -4.06 13.62
CA LEU A 198 6.37 -3.94 14.52
C LEU A 198 6.81 -3.38 15.87
N ASN A 199 6.04 -2.44 16.40
CA ASN A 199 6.23 -1.88 17.73
C ASN A 199 4.92 -1.95 18.53
N VAL A 200 4.94 -2.71 19.62
CA VAL A 200 3.78 -2.98 20.48
C VAL A 200 4.14 -2.76 21.95
N PRO A 201 3.17 -2.52 22.84
CA PRO A 201 3.43 -2.45 24.27
C PRO A 201 4.00 -3.78 24.79
N SER A 202 5.02 -3.75 25.65
CA SER A 202 5.58 -4.96 26.27
C SER A 202 4.53 -5.75 27.06
N SER A 203 3.53 -5.05 27.61
CA SER A 203 2.40 -5.65 28.33
C SER A 203 1.54 -6.58 27.46
N TRP A 204 1.62 -6.49 26.13
CA TRP A 204 0.90 -7.38 25.20
C TRP A 204 1.60 -8.70 24.93
N ILE A 205 2.93 -8.77 25.15
CA ILE A 205 3.77 -9.81 24.54
C ILE A 205 4.70 -10.57 25.49
N PHE A 206 4.81 -10.21 26.77
CA PHE A 206 5.75 -10.92 27.65
C PHE A 206 5.38 -12.39 27.92
N ALA A 207 4.16 -12.81 27.54
CA ALA A 207 3.70 -14.20 27.52
C ALA A 207 3.44 -14.72 26.09
N LEU A 208 3.99 -14.07 25.06
CA LEU A 208 4.04 -14.61 23.70
C LEU A 208 5.15 -15.67 23.64
N ASP A 209 4.80 -16.90 23.26
CA ASP A 209 5.73 -18.03 23.26
C ASP A 209 6.41 -18.28 21.90
N ASP A 210 5.74 -17.96 20.80
CA ASP A 210 6.23 -18.24 19.44
C ASP A 210 6.29 -17.00 18.53
N PRO A 211 7.15 -16.02 18.84
CA PRO A 211 7.41 -14.90 17.94
C PRO A 211 8.13 -15.32 16.65
N GLU A 212 8.81 -16.47 16.63
CA GLU A 212 9.49 -16.96 15.43
C GLU A 212 8.50 -17.23 14.30
N ALA A 213 7.46 -18.04 14.57
CA ALA A 213 6.40 -18.30 13.60
C ALA A 213 5.66 -17.01 13.18
N LEU A 214 5.37 -16.13 14.15
CA LEU A 214 4.71 -14.84 13.88
C LEU A 214 5.50 -13.99 12.88
N MET A 215 6.81 -13.87 13.06
CA MET A 215 7.64 -13.05 12.18
C MET A 215 7.88 -13.70 10.82
N GLN A 216 7.97 -15.03 10.76
CA GLN A 216 7.98 -15.77 9.49
C GLN A 216 6.68 -15.55 8.71
N ASP A 217 5.53 -15.49 9.38
CA ASP A 217 4.24 -15.18 8.75
C ASP A 217 4.16 -13.74 8.25
N TYR A 218 4.76 -12.77 8.96
CA TYR A 218 4.88 -11.40 8.44
C TYR A 218 5.79 -11.33 7.21
N ASP A 219 6.93 -12.02 7.22
CA ASP A 219 7.82 -12.10 6.06
C ASP A 219 7.14 -12.73 4.85
N LYS A 220 6.33 -13.76 5.09
CA LYS A 220 5.50 -14.42 4.08
C LYS A 220 4.46 -13.46 3.48
N CYS A 221 3.79 -12.67 4.31
CA CYS A 221 2.88 -11.62 3.86
C CYS A 221 3.59 -10.55 3.01
N MET A 222 4.76 -10.07 3.45
CA MET A 222 5.52 -9.05 2.73
C MET A 222 6.14 -9.57 1.42
N THR A 223 6.52 -10.85 1.39
CA THR A 223 6.90 -11.56 0.17
C THR A 223 5.73 -11.61 -0.80
N GLY A 224 4.53 -11.98 -0.32
CA GLY A 224 3.34 -11.99 -1.15
C GLY A 224 2.98 -10.60 -1.70
N ALA A 225 3.12 -9.54 -0.90
CA ALA A 225 2.93 -8.16 -1.36
C ALA A 225 3.96 -7.75 -2.44
N ALA A 226 5.20 -8.26 -2.37
CA ALA A 226 6.22 -8.06 -3.39
C ALA A 226 5.85 -8.75 -4.70
N GLU A 227 5.54 -10.04 -4.61
CA GLU A 227 5.20 -10.86 -5.77
C GLU A 227 3.95 -10.40 -6.50
N TYR A 228 2.91 -10.03 -5.75
CA TYR A 228 1.66 -9.49 -6.29
C TYR A 228 1.88 -8.33 -7.27
N LEU A 229 2.92 -7.52 -7.03
CA LEU A 229 3.28 -6.37 -7.85
C LEU A 229 4.56 -6.56 -8.66
N GLY A 230 4.99 -7.81 -8.89
CA GLY A 230 6.12 -8.11 -9.74
C GLY A 230 7.46 -7.54 -9.24
N TYR A 231 7.60 -7.31 -7.93
CA TYR A 231 8.88 -6.97 -7.33
C TYR A 231 9.65 -8.26 -7.01
N PRO A 232 10.91 -8.39 -7.43
CA PRO A 232 11.82 -9.32 -6.80
C PRO A 232 11.83 -9.03 -5.30
N ALA A 233 11.51 -10.01 -4.46
CA ALA A 233 11.43 -9.82 -3.01
C ALA A 233 12.76 -9.26 -2.44
N GLN A 234 13.86 -9.59 -3.10
CA GLN A 234 15.22 -9.13 -2.86
C GLN A 234 15.50 -7.73 -3.40
N LEU A 235 14.59 -7.01 -4.03
CA LEU A 235 14.81 -5.64 -4.51
C LEU A 235 13.75 -4.66 -4.03
N ARG A 236 12.62 -5.17 -3.56
CA ARG A 236 11.57 -4.37 -2.96
C ARG A 236 12.11 -3.46 -1.85
N ASN A 237 11.58 -2.24 -1.82
CA ASN A 237 11.82 -1.30 -0.75
C ASN A 237 11.23 -1.81 0.58
N ARG A 238 12.03 -1.78 1.65
CA ARG A 238 11.72 -2.35 2.97
C ARG A 238 10.96 -1.40 3.91
N HIS A 239 10.62 -0.19 3.47
CA HIS A 239 10.06 0.88 4.31
C HIS A 239 8.52 0.91 4.38
N VAL A 240 7.83 -0.10 3.86
CA VAL A 240 6.39 0.05 3.61
C VAL A 240 5.53 -0.33 4.80
N LEU A 241 5.95 -1.33 5.59
CA LEU A 241 5.14 -1.81 6.70
C LEU A 241 5.90 -1.80 8.01
N TYR A 242 5.80 -0.66 8.69
CA TYR A 242 6.08 -0.55 10.12
C TYR A 242 4.77 -0.33 10.87
N LEU A 243 4.25 -1.36 11.52
CA LEU A 243 3.02 -1.28 12.31
C LEU A 243 3.30 -0.82 13.74
N GLN A 244 2.47 0.08 14.25
CA GLN A 244 2.63 0.62 15.60
C GLN A 244 1.28 0.88 16.28
N ASN A 245 1.26 0.71 17.61
CA ASN A 245 0.16 1.15 18.46
C ASN A 245 0.40 2.55 19.04
N ASP A 246 -0.70 3.29 19.24
CA ASP A 246 -0.70 4.57 19.94
C ASP A 246 -2.06 4.77 20.65
N LEU A 247 -2.27 5.89 21.36
CA LEU A 247 -3.52 6.25 22.01
C LEU A 247 -4.54 6.88 21.04
N HIS A 248 -4.08 7.24 19.84
CA HIS A 248 -4.86 7.74 18.72
C HIS A 248 -4.46 7.02 17.45
N ILE A 249 -5.41 6.84 16.53
CA ILE A 249 -5.06 6.59 15.14
C ILE A 249 -4.42 7.85 14.55
N LYS A 250 -3.46 7.66 13.64
CA LYS A 250 -2.67 8.77 13.05
C LYS A 250 -3.57 9.79 12.37
N HIS A 251 -4.48 9.33 11.52
CA HIS A 251 -5.39 10.18 10.75
C HIS A 251 -6.77 10.27 11.40
N GLY A 252 -7.76 10.83 10.71
CA GLY A 252 -9.17 10.79 11.15
C GLY A 252 -9.84 9.44 10.92
N ALA A 253 -9.25 8.62 10.06
CA ALA A 253 -9.62 7.24 9.75
C ALA A 253 -8.36 6.36 9.70
N TYR A 254 -8.51 5.08 9.35
CA TYR A 254 -7.34 4.26 9.00
C TYR A 254 -6.64 4.86 7.79
N GLY A 255 -5.31 4.74 7.76
CA GLY A 255 -4.51 5.27 6.68
C GLY A 255 -3.08 4.74 6.68
N ILE A 256 -2.36 5.03 5.61
CA ILE A 256 -0.96 4.64 5.44
C ILE A 256 0.00 5.40 6.37
N GLY A 257 1.16 4.80 6.64
CA GLY A 257 2.24 5.48 7.33
C GLY A 257 3.50 4.63 7.50
N TYR A 258 4.61 5.32 7.76
CA TYR A 258 5.84 4.71 8.28
C TYR A 258 6.26 5.45 9.56
N PRO A 259 5.71 5.09 10.73
CA PRO A 259 4.88 3.92 11.01
C PRO A 259 3.41 4.15 10.66
N GLN A 260 2.70 3.06 10.37
CA GLN A 260 1.26 2.99 10.25
C GLN A 260 0.65 2.80 11.64
N VAL A 261 -0.19 3.74 12.06
CA VAL A 261 -0.81 3.77 13.39
C VAL A 261 -2.32 3.73 13.24
N ASN A 262 -2.84 2.52 13.09
CA ASN A 262 -4.27 2.24 12.92
C ASN A 262 -4.85 1.43 14.10
N ASN A 263 -4.03 1.11 15.10
CA ASN A 263 -4.42 0.27 16.23
C ASN A 263 -4.18 1.00 17.55
N LEU A 264 -5.16 0.90 18.45
CA LEU A 264 -5.14 1.63 19.71
C LEU A 264 -4.56 0.78 20.85
N TYR A 265 -3.89 1.46 21.77
CA TYR A 265 -3.46 0.91 23.05
C TYR A 265 -4.18 1.62 24.21
N ASN A 266 -4.56 0.87 25.24
CA ASN A 266 -5.10 1.42 26.47
C ASN A 266 -4.13 1.17 27.65
N PRO A 267 -3.37 2.18 28.12
CA PRO A 267 -2.42 2.01 29.22
C PRO A 267 -3.07 1.68 30.58
N TRP A 268 -4.39 1.82 30.71
CA TRP A 268 -5.12 1.46 31.92
C TRP A 268 -5.52 -0.02 31.98
N THR A 269 -5.43 -0.74 30.87
CA THR A 269 -5.78 -2.15 30.80
C THR A 269 -4.61 -3.01 31.24
N THR A 270 -4.88 -3.97 32.12
CA THR A 270 -3.90 -5.01 32.48
C THR A 270 -3.99 -6.14 31.45
N TYR A 271 -2.98 -6.27 30.60
CA TYR A 271 -2.93 -7.26 29.53
C TYR A 271 -2.24 -8.58 29.91
N ASN A 272 -1.58 -8.65 31.06
CA ASN A 272 -0.91 -9.87 31.56
C ASN A 272 0.04 -10.55 30.55
N GLY A 273 0.64 -9.77 29.64
CA GLY A 273 1.63 -10.29 28.68
C GLY A 273 1.02 -10.99 27.49
N TYR A 274 -0.31 -11.03 27.40
CA TYR A 274 -1.04 -11.71 26.36
C TYR A 274 -2.25 -10.91 25.92
N VAL A 275 -2.18 -10.35 24.71
CA VAL A 275 -3.36 -9.78 24.04
C VAL A 275 -3.85 -10.73 22.95
N SER A 276 -5.17 -10.88 22.81
CA SER A 276 -5.77 -11.60 21.68
C SER A 276 -5.99 -10.65 20.50
N HIS A 277 -4.90 -10.09 19.95
CA HIS A 277 -4.94 -9.11 18.87
C HIS A 277 -4.17 -9.59 17.64
N TRP A 278 -4.73 -9.40 16.44
CA TRP A 278 -4.16 -9.90 15.18
C TRP A 278 -2.69 -9.50 14.97
N LEU A 279 -2.32 -8.25 15.32
CA LEU A 279 -0.93 -7.74 15.24
C LEU A 279 0.13 -8.72 15.79
N VAL A 280 -0.20 -9.47 16.84
CA VAL A 280 0.75 -10.35 17.52
C VAL A 280 0.29 -11.81 17.52
N ARG A 281 -0.72 -12.16 16.72
CA ARG A 281 -1.35 -13.50 16.71
C ARG A 281 -1.61 -14.06 15.31
N ASN A 282 -1.98 -13.22 14.36
CA ASN A 282 -2.28 -13.61 12.99
C ASN A 282 -2.10 -12.38 12.08
N PRO A 283 -0.97 -12.27 11.35
CA PRO A 283 -0.71 -11.17 10.43
C PRO A 283 -1.83 -10.92 9.43
N THR A 284 -2.48 -11.99 8.96
CA THR A 284 -3.58 -11.91 7.97
C THR A 284 -4.96 -11.72 8.59
N GLY A 285 -5.06 -11.64 9.93
CA GLY A 285 -6.33 -11.63 10.66
C GLY A 285 -7.17 -10.36 10.50
N TRP A 286 -6.65 -9.33 9.82
CA TRP A 286 -7.39 -8.11 9.53
C TRP A 286 -7.10 -7.58 8.11
N PRO A 287 -8.02 -7.79 7.14
CA PRO A 287 -7.78 -7.40 5.75
C PRO A 287 -7.57 -5.89 5.56
N VAL A 288 -8.11 -5.06 6.45
CA VAL A 288 -7.93 -3.60 6.42
C VAL A 288 -6.47 -3.19 6.56
N ALA A 289 -5.63 -3.95 7.29
CA ALA A 289 -4.19 -3.65 7.33
C ALA A 289 -3.55 -3.70 5.93
N TYR A 290 -4.05 -4.60 5.08
CA TYR A 290 -3.54 -4.81 3.73
C TYR A 290 -4.21 -3.90 2.70
N HIS A 291 -5.43 -3.44 2.96
CA HIS A 291 -6.03 -2.30 2.26
C HIS A 291 -5.09 -1.10 2.33
N GLU A 292 -4.64 -0.73 3.53
CA GLU A 292 -3.69 0.38 3.72
C GLU A 292 -2.32 0.07 3.12
N LEU A 293 -1.81 -1.15 3.30
CA LEU A 293 -0.58 -1.56 2.62
C LEU A 293 -0.72 -1.42 1.10
N GLY A 294 -1.90 -1.71 0.53
CA GLY A 294 -2.23 -1.59 -0.88
C GLY A 294 -2.12 -0.16 -1.37
N HIS A 295 -2.68 0.80 -0.62
CA HIS A 295 -2.48 2.22 -0.86
C HIS A 295 -0.99 2.61 -0.81
N ALA A 296 -0.25 2.09 0.15
CA ALA A 296 1.17 2.36 0.31
C ALA A 296 2.03 1.80 -0.84
N GLN A 297 1.48 0.95 -1.72
CA GLN A 297 2.20 0.44 -2.89
C GLN A 297 2.29 1.45 -4.04
N LEU A 298 1.44 2.47 -4.07
CA LEU A 298 1.34 3.45 -5.17
C LEU A 298 1.17 2.78 -6.55
N THR A 299 0.46 1.65 -6.58
CA THR A 299 0.27 0.82 -7.78
C THR A 299 -0.61 1.51 -8.83
N SER A 300 -0.39 1.17 -10.11
CA SER A 300 -1.28 1.56 -11.19
C SER A 300 -2.62 0.78 -11.19
N PHE A 301 -3.71 1.48 -11.50
CA PHE A 301 -5.08 0.95 -11.58
C PHE A 301 -5.93 1.82 -12.53
N TYR A 302 -7.13 1.34 -12.90
CA TYR A 302 -8.10 2.09 -13.70
C TYR A 302 -8.77 3.20 -12.88
N ARG A 303 -9.37 4.19 -13.57
CA ARG A 303 -10.14 5.26 -12.90
C ARG A 303 -11.21 4.69 -11.96
N GLY A 304 -11.42 5.34 -10.81
CA GLY A 304 -12.40 4.93 -9.79
C GLY A 304 -11.92 3.85 -8.82
N GLU A 305 -10.81 3.17 -9.08
CA GLU A 305 -10.40 1.99 -8.31
C GLU A 305 -9.62 2.28 -7.02
N THR A 306 -9.39 3.54 -6.65
CA THR A 306 -8.51 3.93 -5.54
C THR A 306 -8.82 3.13 -4.27
N GLU A 307 -10.09 3.06 -3.86
CA GLU A 307 -10.54 2.35 -2.65
C GLU A 307 -11.04 0.92 -2.91
N ALA A 308 -10.72 0.38 -4.09
CA ALA A 308 -11.15 -0.93 -4.55
C ALA A 308 -9.93 -1.83 -4.75
N PHE A 309 -9.03 -1.46 -5.66
CA PHE A 309 -7.91 -2.30 -6.07
C PHE A 309 -6.91 -2.60 -4.95
N CYS A 310 -6.74 -1.67 -4.01
CA CYS A 310 -5.88 -1.84 -2.83
C CYS A 310 -6.22 -3.09 -1.98
N ASN A 311 -7.47 -3.56 -2.03
CA ASN A 311 -7.92 -4.74 -1.29
C ASN A 311 -7.46 -6.07 -1.92
N TYR A 312 -7.28 -6.11 -3.24
CA TYR A 312 -7.05 -7.36 -3.96
C TYR A 312 -5.73 -8.05 -3.61
N MET A 313 -4.74 -7.28 -3.13
CA MET A 313 -3.47 -7.83 -2.63
C MET A 313 -3.66 -8.83 -1.48
N TRP A 314 -4.66 -8.63 -0.61
CA TRP A 314 -4.95 -9.57 0.46
C TRP A 314 -5.39 -10.94 -0.10
N ALA A 315 -6.18 -10.94 -1.17
CA ALA A 315 -6.60 -12.17 -1.84
C ALA A 315 -5.38 -12.94 -2.40
N TYR A 316 -4.43 -12.24 -3.01
CA TYR A 316 -3.17 -12.85 -3.45
C TYR A 316 -2.42 -13.51 -2.29
N ILE A 317 -2.23 -12.79 -1.18
CA ILE A 317 -1.48 -13.29 -0.02
C ILE A 317 -2.17 -14.55 0.54
N ARG A 318 -3.48 -14.51 0.75
CA ARG A 318 -4.22 -15.66 1.28
C ARG A 318 -4.19 -16.87 0.34
N HIS A 319 -4.41 -16.64 -0.96
CA HIS A 319 -4.43 -17.70 -1.95
C HIS A 319 -3.05 -18.33 -2.16
N VAL A 320 -2.06 -17.52 -2.53
CA VAL A 320 -0.75 -17.99 -2.98
C VAL A 320 0.14 -18.37 -1.81
N GLN A 321 0.19 -17.51 -0.78
CA GLN A 321 1.08 -17.75 0.35
C GLN A 321 0.44 -18.73 1.34
N TYR A 322 -0.83 -18.54 1.72
CA TYR A 322 -1.46 -19.36 2.76
C TYR A 322 -2.21 -20.60 2.27
N GLY A 323 -2.38 -20.76 0.96
CA GLY A 323 -3.01 -21.95 0.40
C GLY A 323 -4.54 -21.94 0.46
N ASP A 324 -5.15 -20.79 0.76
CA ASP A 324 -6.61 -20.66 0.72
C ASP A 324 -7.11 -20.88 -0.71
N ASN A 325 -8.34 -21.37 -0.86
CA ASN A 325 -9.03 -21.40 -2.17
C ASN A 325 -9.16 -19.96 -2.73
N PHE A 326 -9.03 -19.79 -4.04
CA PHE A 326 -9.03 -18.48 -4.68
C PHE A 326 -10.31 -17.68 -4.42
N ASN A 327 -11.49 -18.30 -4.53
CA ASN A 327 -12.76 -17.62 -4.29
C ASN A 327 -12.90 -17.20 -2.83
N ALA A 328 -12.49 -18.06 -1.89
CA ALA A 328 -12.49 -17.75 -0.47
C ALA A 328 -11.54 -16.58 -0.14
N ALA A 329 -10.34 -16.58 -0.74
CA ALA A 329 -9.37 -15.51 -0.59
C ALA A 329 -9.86 -14.19 -1.19
N PHE A 330 -10.48 -14.22 -2.38
CA PHE A 330 -11.11 -13.05 -2.98
C PHE A 330 -12.22 -12.50 -2.08
N LYS A 331 -13.16 -13.36 -1.68
CA LYS A 331 -14.30 -13.02 -0.81
C LYS A 331 -13.88 -12.40 0.53
N GLY A 332 -12.81 -12.91 1.13
CA GLY A 332 -12.31 -12.42 2.42
C GLY A 332 -11.50 -11.11 2.34
N SER A 333 -11.17 -10.63 1.13
CA SER A 333 -10.33 -9.44 0.95
C SER A 333 -11.01 -8.14 1.37
N MET A 334 -12.30 -8.20 1.73
CA MET A 334 -13.06 -7.09 2.26
C MET A 334 -13.96 -7.53 3.42
N SER A 335 -14.01 -6.74 4.49
CA SER A 335 -14.73 -7.15 5.71
C SER A 335 -16.23 -6.82 5.72
N HIS A 336 -16.70 -5.96 4.81
CA HIS A 336 -18.09 -5.47 4.76
C HIS A 336 -18.82 -5.83 3.45
N SER A 337 -18.15 -6.60 2.59
CA SER A 337 -18.62 -7.14 1.32
C SER A 337 -18.11 -8.56 1.26
N ASN A 338 -18.86 -9.53 0.75
CA ASN A 338 -18.50 -10.96 0.85
C ASN A 338 -18.87 -11.71 -0.44
N TYR A 339 -18.42 -11.21 -1.59
CA TYR A 339 -18.72 -11.80 -2.88
C TYR A 339 -17.55 -12.65 -3.38
N GLU A 340 -17.82 -13.86 -3.84
CA GLU A 340 -16.96 -14.54 -4.80
C GLU A 340 -16.97 -13.78 -6.15
N PRO A 341 -15.99 -14.00 -7.06
CA PRO A 341 -15.94 -13.22 -8.30
C PRO A 341 -17.20 -13.32 -9.17
N ASP A 342 -17.82 -14.51 -9.27
CA ASP A 342 -19.09 -14.67 -10.00
C ASP A 342 -20.25 -13.91 -9.32
N GLU A 343 -20.25 -13.88 -7.99
CA GLU A 343 -21.26 -13.14 -7.22
C GLU A 343 -21.06 -11.63 -7.35
N ALA A 344 -19.81 -11.18 -7.49
CA ALA A 344 -19.49 -9.79 -7.79
C ALA A 344 -19.99 -9.40 -9.20
N ALA A 345 -19.92 -10.33 -10.16
CA ALA A 345 -20.44 -10.13 -11.51
C ALA A 345 -21.97 -10.05 -11.49
N VAL A 346 -22.65 -10.96 -10.78
CA VAL A 346 -24.10 -10.88 -10.57
C VAL A 346 -24.48 -9.56 -9.91
N HIS A 347 -23.79 -9.16 -8.83
CA HIS A 347 -24.05 -7.89 -8.14
C HIS A 347 -23.83 -6.66 -9.03
N TRP A 348 -22.97 -6.73 -10.04
CA TRP A 348 -22.83 -5.70 -11.06
C TRP A 348 -23.98 -5.74 -12.07
N MET A 349 -24.32 -6.90 -12.62
CA MET A 349 -25.34 -7.03 -13.65
C MET A 349 -26.76 -6.65 -13.18
N ILE A 350 -27.02 -6.78 -11.87
CA ILE A 350 -28.30 -6.40 -11.26
C ILE A 350 -28.39 -4.90 -10.89
N THR A 351 -27.37 -4.08 -11.16
CA THR A 351 -27.47 -2.64 -10.87
C THR A 351 -28.23 -1.88 -11.97
N PRO A 352 -28.85 -0.74 -11.63
CA PRO A 352 -29.48 0.12 -12.64
C PRO A 352 -28.50 0.60 -13.72
N ASN A 353 -27.24 0.88 -13.37
CA ASN A 353 -26.25 1.35 -14.33
C ASN A 353 -25.90 0.29 -15.36
N PHE A 354 -25.68 -0.98 -14.94
CA PHE A 354 -25.44 -2.04 -15.91
C PHE A 354 -26.62 -2.20 -16.85
N ARG A 355 -27.85 -2.31 -16.32
CA ARG A 355 -29.07 -2.49 -17.14
C ARG A 355 -29.36 -1.33 -18.10
N ALA A 356 -29.02 -0.12 -17.70
CA ALA A 356 -29.12 1.05 -18.57
C ALA A 356 -28.01 1.12 -19.63
N GLY A 357 -27.04 0.21 -19.60
CA GLY A 357 -25.86 0.28 -20.45
C GLY A 357 -25.03 1.53 -20.14
N ASN A 358 -24.79 1.81 -18.86
CA ASN A 358 -23.87 2.84 -18.37
C ASN A 358 -22.56 2.22 -17.86
N GLU A 359 -21.56 3.06 -17.63
CA GLU A 359 -20.38 2.68 -16.84
C GLU A 359 -20.73 2.48 -15.37
N MET A 360 -19.85 1.81 -14.63
CA MET A 360 -19.92 1.85 -13.16
C MET A 360 -19.76 3.30 -12.67
N ASP A 361 -20.58 3.69 -11.70
CA ASP A 361 -20.44 5.00 -11.06
C ASP A 361 -19.13 5.08 -10.27
N ARG A 362 -18.41 6.19 -10.44
CA ARG A 362 -17.12 6.49 -9.78
C ARG A 362 -17.12 7.88 -9.15
N SER A 363 -18.30 8.34 -8.73
CA SER A 363 -18.53 9.71 -8.28
C SER A 363 -17.98 10.00 -6.88
N ASN A 364 -17.42 9.01 -6.18
CA ASN A 364 -17.02 9.10 -4.77
C ASN A 364 -18.20 9.42 -3.82
N THR A 365 -19.44 9.23 -4.29
CA THR A 365 -20.67 9.39 -3.50
C THR A 365 -21.14 8.05 -2.94
N PRO A 366 -22.25 7.99 -2.20
CA PRO A 366 -22.90 6.72 -1.85
C PRO A 366 -23.37 5.87 -3.02
N PHE A 367 -23.37 6.40 -4.25
CA PHE A 367 -23.70 5.65 -5.46
C PHE A 367 -22.49 4.99 -6.12
N ASP A 368 -21.27 5.26 -5.62
CA ASP A 368 -20.03 4.72 -6.19
C ASP A 368 -20.07 3.19 -6.23
N GLU A 369 -19.76 2.61 -7.38
CA GLU A 369 -19.85 1.18 -7.65
C GLU A 369 -18.50 0.48 -7.59
N PHE A 370 -17.39 1.22 -7.49
CA PHE A 370 -16.04 0.67 -7.32
C PHE A 370 -15.64 0.58 -5.85
N ARG A 371 -15.73 1.72 -5.16
CA ARG A 371 -15.17 1.92 -3.82
C ARG A 371 -15.76 0.94 -2.81
N TYR A 372 -14.88 0.29 -2.04
CA TYR A 372 -15.23 -0.68 -1.00
C TYR A 372 -16.15 -1.80 -1.48
N GLN A 373 -15.99 -2.25 -2.73
CA GLN A 373 -16.81 -3.30 -3.33
C GLN A 373 -16.00 -4.26 -4.20
N HIS A 374 -16.30 -5.55 -4.10
CA HIS A 374 -15.63 -6.60 -4.89
C HIS A 374 -15.71 -6.36 -6.39
N ARG A 375 -16.85 -5.86 -6.91
CA ARG A 375 -17.02 -5.56 -8.34
C ARG A 375 -16.04 -4.50 -8.85
N GLY A 376 -15.52 -3.63 -7.97
CA GLY A 376 -14.53 -2.62 -8.33
C GLY A 376 -13.21 -3.22 -8.81
N TYR A 377 -12.84 -4.43 -8.38
CA TYR A 377 -11.59 -5.10 -8.74
C TYR A 377 -11.76 -6.55 -9.26
N ALA A 378 -13.00 -7.04 -9.40
CA ALA A 378 -13.31 -8.40 -9.86
C ALA A 378 -12.76 -8.73 -11.26
N LYS A 379 -12.61 -7.74 -12.15
CA LYS A 379 -11.93 -7.93 -13.45
C LYS A 379 -10.54 -8.52 -13.34
N TYR A 380 -9.79 -8.17 -12.28
CA TYR A 380 -8.46 -8.74 -12.06
C TYR A 380 -8.55 -10.18 -11.56
N ALA A 381 -9.63 -10.53 -10.85
CA ALA A 381 -9.91 -11.91 -10.47
C ALA A 381 -10.27 -12.77 -11.68
N ASP A 382 -11.05 -12.25 -12.61
CA ASP A 382 -11.34 -12.94 -13.88
C ASP A 382 -10.09 -13.11 -14.73
N ILE A 383 -9.29 -12.04 -14.86
CA ILE A 383 -8.00 -12.11 -15.52
C ILE A 383 -7.14 -13.24 -14.94
N VAL A 384 -7.06 -13.35 -13.62
CA VAL A 384 -6.27 -14.40 -12.94
C VAL A 384 -6.90 -15.79 -13.09
N ARG A 385 -8.23 -15.90 -13.06
CA ARG A 385 -8.92 -17.18 -13.30
C ARG A 385 -8.72 -17.70 -14.72
N LEU A 386 -8.65 -16.82 -15.71
CA LEU A 386 -8.50 -17.19 -17.12
C LEU A 386 -7.04 -17.41 -17.52
N PHE A 387 -6.10 -16.60 -16.99
CA PHE A 387 -4.72 -16.55 -17.48
C PHE A 387 -3.66 -16.79 -16.39
N GLY A 388 -4.08 -16.99 -15.15
CA GLY A 388 -3.20 -17.30 -14.02
C GLY A 388 -2.50 -16.08 -13.41
N TRP A 389 -1.92 -16.29 -12.22
CA TRP A 389 -1.17 -15.27 -11.50
C TRP A 389 0.12 -14.85 -12.21
N GLU A 390 0.79 -15.75 -12.95
CA GLU A 390 2.00 -15.43 -13.72
C GLU A 390 1.77 -14.25 -14.67
N MET A 391 0.65 -14.27 -15.40
CA MET A 391 0.32 -13.19 -16.33
C MET A 391 0.14 -11.86 -15.59
N PHE A 392 -0.63 -11.88 -14.50
CA PHE A 392 -0.92 -10.69 -13.69
C PHE A 392 0.35 -10.10 -13.06
N THR A 393 1.21 -10.91 -12.46
CA THR A 393 2.43 -10.40 -11.80
C THR A 393 3.48 -9.98 -12.83
N THR A 394 3.53 -10.61 -14.00
CA THR A 394 4.41 -10.19 -15.12
C THR A 394 4.03 -8.83 -15.67
N PHE A 395 2.74 -8.49 -15.69
CA PHE A 395 2.29 -7.14 -16.05
C PHE A 395 2.90 -6.08 -15.11
N TYR A 396 2.79 -6.28 -13.80
CA TYR A 396 3.35 -5.34 -12.83
C TYR A 396 4.89 -5.37 -12.81
N HIS A 397 5.50 -6.52 -13.06
CA HIS A 397 6.94 -6.60 -13.24
C HIS A 397 7.40 -5.72 -14.40
N GLN A 398 6.68 -5.76 -15.53
CA GLN A 398 6.97 -4.88 -16.66
C GLN A 398 6.85 -3.39 -16.28
N GLU A 399 5.83 -2.99 -15.51
CA GLU A 399 5.71 -1.60 -15.06
C GLU A 399 6.90 -1.16 -14.20
N ASN A 400 7.45 -2.06 -13.38
CA ASN A 400 8.67 -1.79 -12.63
C ASN A 400 9.89 -1.64 -13.55
N LEU A 401 10.02 -2.47 -14.59
CA LEU A 401 11.08 -2.33 -15.57
C LEU A 401 10.98 -1.02 -16.37
N ASP A 402 9.77 -0.64 -16.78
CA ASP A 402 9.50 0.59 -17.50
C ASP A 402 9.85 1.81 -16.64
N TYR A 403 9.48 1.78 -15.35
CA TYR A 403 9.89 2.82 -14.39
C TYR A 403 11.41 2.94 -14.27
N ASN A 404 12.12 1.81 -14.13
CA ASN A 404 13.58 1.80 -14.05
C ASN A 404 14.24 2.37 -15.33
N ALA A 405 13.63 2.12 -16.49
CA ALA A 405 14.10 2.63 -17.77
C ALA A 405 13.70 4.09 -18.04
N GLY A 406 12.88 4.70 -17.17
CA GLY A 406 12.31 6.04 -17.40
C GLY A 406 11.33 6.06 -18.59
N VAL A 407 10.74 4.90 -18.91
CA VAL A 407 9.81 4.74 -20.03
C VAL A 407 8.39 4.99 -19.54
N THR A 408 7.69 5.89 -20.22
CA THR A 408 6.24 6.04 -20.10
C THR A 408 5.57 5.48 -21.34
N PRO A 409 4.37 4.88 -21.22
CA PRO A 409 3.60 4.48 -22.39
C PRO A 409 3.40 5.67 -23.34
N ASN A 410 3.77 5.50 -24.61
CA ASN A 410 3.60 6.49 -25.68
C ASN A 410 2.97 5.81 -26.90
N ASP A 411 1.83 5.16 -26.66
CA ASP A 411 1.02 4.45 -27.65
C ASP A 411 -0.06 5.35 -28.28
N GLY A 412 -0.09 6.64 -27.95
CA GLY A 412 -1.10 7.58 -28.44
C GLY A 412 -2.52 7.30 -27.94
N LEU A 413 -2.67 6.47 -26.91
CA LEU A 413 -3.96 6.12 -26.32
C LEU A 413 -4.27 6.95 -25.07
N HIS A 414 -5.56 7.04 -24.74
CA HIS A 414 -5.99 7.48 -23.42
C HIS A 414 -5.41 6.56 -22.33
N ARG A 415 -5.21 7.08 -21.11
CA ARG A 415 -4.59 6.31 -20.01
C ARG A 415 -5.31 4.99 -19.73
N THR A 416 -6.65 4.98 -19.78
CA THR A 416 -7.46 3.77 -19.59
C THR A 416 -7.20 2.75 -20.70
N ASP A 417 -7.20 3.21 -21.94
CA ASP A 417 -7.03 2.36 -23.13
C ASP A 417 -5.60 1.83 -23.24
N SER A 418 -4.59 2.65 -22.96
CA SER A 418 -3.19 2.24 -22.87
C SER A 418 -3.00 1.14 -21.82
N ARG A 419 -3.66 1.24 -20.66
CA ARG A 419 -3.64 0.19 -19.65
C ARG A 419 -4.30 -1.11 -20.17
N THR A 420 -5.46 -1.01 -20.80
CA THR A 420 -6.13 -2.16 -21.42
C THR A 420 -5.24 -2.82 -22.47
N LEU A 421 -4.62 -2.06 -23.37
CA LEU A 421 -3.68 -2.57 -24.38
C LEU A 421 -2.51 -3.30 -23.73
N ARG A 422 -1.85 -2.71 -22.72
CA ARG A 422 -0.70 -3.33 -22.05
C ARG A 422 -1.08 -4.62 -21.32
N LEU A 423 -2.26 -4.67 -20.69
CA LEU A 423 -2.79 -5.91 -20.10
C LEU A 423 -3.08 -6.96 -21.19
N SER A 424 -3.71 -6.56 -22.30
CA SER A 424 -3.99 -7.44 -23.45
C SER A 424 -2.69 -8.02 -24.05
N ILE A 425 -1.65 -7.20 -24.20
CA ILE A 425 -0.32 -7.65 -24.67
C ILE A 425 0.24 -8.72 -23.74
N LYS A 426 0.12 -8.56 -22.41
CA LYS A 426 0.60 -9.55 -21.44
C LYS A 426 -0.26 -10.81 -21.40
N ALA A 427 -1.57 -10.68 -21.59
CA ALA A 427 -2.48 -11.82 -21.70
C ALA A 427 -2.35 -12.57 -23.03
N GLY A 428 -1.79 -11.93 -24.07
CA GLY A 428 -1.71 -12.48 -25.43
C GLY A 428 -3.04 -12.50 -26.17
N VAL A 429 -4.07 -11.82 -25.64
CA VAL A 429 -5.42 -11.74 -26.22
C VAL A 429 -6.02 -10.37 -25.94
N ASP A 430 -7.04 -9.99 -26.71
CA ASP A 430 -7.78 -8.75 -26.46
C ASP A 430 -8.66 -8.86 -25.20
N LEU A 431 -8.30 -8.11 -24.14
CA LEU A 431 -9.05 -8.00 -22.90
C LEU A 431 -10.09 -6.87 -22.92
N THR A 432 -10.16 -6.06 -23.98
CA THR A 432 -11.14 -4.96 -24.11
C THR A 432 -12.57 -5.40 -23.80
N PRO A 433 -13.07 -6.57 -24.27
CA PRO A 433 -14.44 -7.00 -23.97
C PRO A 433 -14.70 -7.25 -22.48
N LEU A 434 -13.69 -7.76 -21.76
CA LEU A 434 -13.78 -8.01 -20.32
C LEU A 434 -13.79 -6.69 -19.53
N ILE A 435 -12.95 -5.74 -19.93
CA ILE A 435 -12.86 -4.43 -19.27
C ILE A 435 -14.13 -3.60 -19.50
N ASP A 436 -14.70 -3.65 -20.70
CA ASP A 436 -16.00 -3.04 -21.04
C ASP A 436 -17.14 -3.66 -20.21
N PHE A 437 -17.18 -4.99 -20.10
CA PHE A 437 -18.14 -5.69 -19.22
C PHE A 437 -18.08 -5.17 -17.78
N TRP A 438 -16.88 -5.00 -17.23
CA TRP A 438 -16.68 -4.49 -15.87
C TRP A 438 -16.84 -2.97 -15.73
N GLY A 439 -17.59 -2.35 -16.64
CA GLY A 439 -18.06 -0.97 -16.52
C GLY A 439 -16.99 0.08 -16.76
N ILE A 440 -15.89 -0.27 -17.45
CA ILE A 440 -14.82 0.65 -17.85
C ILE A 440 -14.74 0.64 -19.37
N ARG A 441 -15.39 1.61 -20.02
CA ARG A 441 -15.41 1.69 -21.48
C ARG A 441 -14.11 2.27 -22.01
N PRO A 442 -13.70 1.82 -23.21
CA PRO A 442 -12.67 2.50 -23.98
C PRO A 442 -13.02 3.97 -24.19
N GLU A 443 -12.06 4.85 -23.94
CA GLU A 443 -12.23 6.29 -24.17
C GLU A 443 -12.10 6.61 -25.67
N GLY A 444 -11.15 5.97 -26.36
CA GLY A 444 -10.94 5.96 -27.79
C GLY A 444 -11.06 4.55 -28.37
N PRO A 445 -12.28 4.01 -28.56
CA PRO A 445 -12.47 2.63 -28.98
C PRO A 445 -11.83 2.28 -30.34
N ASP A 446 -11.82 3.22 -31.30
CA ASP A 446 -11.23 3.00 -32.61
C ASP A 446 -9.70 2.99 -32.58
N SER A 447 -9.08 3.88 -31.80
CA SER A 447 -7.62 3.91 -31.63
C SER A 447 -7.14 2.72 -30.81
N LEU A 448 -7.86 2.33 -29.76
CA LEU A 448 -7.55 1.11 -29.00
C LEU A 448 -7.62 -0.12 -29.90
N ARG A 449 -8.70 -0.27 -30.68
CA ARG A 449 -8.85 -1.40 -31.62
C ARG A 449 -7.69 -1.45 -32.62
N ALA A 450 -7.31 -0.31 -33.21
CA ALA A 450 -6.19 -0.25 -34.13
C ALA A 450 -4.87 -0.70 -33.48
N GLN A 451 -4.62 -0.32 -32.22
CA GLN A 451 -3.41 -0.74 -31.50
C GLN A 451 -3.44 -2.21 -31.07
N VAL A 452 -4.59 -2.74 -30.69
CA VAL A 452 -4.78 -4.17 -30.40
C VAL A 452 -4.50 -5.01 -31.65
N GLU A 453 -5.04 -4.60 -32.80
CA GLU A 453 -4.79 -5.23 -34.10
C GLU A 453 -3.31 -5.12 -34.50
N ALA A 454 -2.69 -3.95 -34.32
CA ALA A 454 -1.27 -3.74 -34.60
C ALA A 454 -0.34 -4.59 -33.71
N ALA A 455 -0.77 -4.89 -32.47
CA ALA A 455 -0.08 -5.80 -31.56
C ALA A 455 -0.31 -7.29 -31.91
N GLY A 456 -1.10 -7.60 -32.94
CA GLY A 456 -1.40 -8.96 -33.36
C GLY A 456 -2.34 -9.71 -32.41
N LEU A 457 -3.10 -8.99 -31.59
CA LEU A 457 -3.99 -9.56 -30.58
C LEU A 457 -5.38 -9.81 -31.18
N GLY A 458 -5.94 -10.97 -30.87
CA GLY A 458 -7.25 -11.40 -31.37
C GLY A 458 -8.28 -11.61 -30.27
N PRO A 459 -9.54 -11.91 -30.65
CA PRO A 459 -10.62 -12.20 -29.70
C PRO A 459 -10.30 -13.44 -28.87
N SER A 460 -10.65 -13.41 -27.57
CA SER A 460 -10.43 -14.52 -26.64
C SER A 460 -11.66 -15.41 -26.51
N ALA A 461 -11.52 -16.71 -26.78
CA ALA A 461 -12.54 -17.71 -26.50
C ALA A 461 -12.88 -17.78 -25.00
N GLN A 462 -11.86 -17.68 -24.14
CA GLN A 462 -12.01 -17.72 -22.68
C GLN A 462 -12.82 -16.52 -22.17
N VAL A 463 -12.49 -15.30 -22.63
CA VAL A 463 -13.26 -14.10 -22.26
C VAL A 463 -14.68 -14.19 -22.82
N ARG A 464 -14.86 -14.58 -24.09
CA ARG A 464 -16.19 -14.74 -24.68
C ARG A 464 -17.05 -15.71 -23.87
N CYS A 465 -16.51 -16.87 -23.52
CA CYS A 465 -17.24 -17.90 -22.79
C CYS A 465 -17.50 -17.52 -21.33
N LEU A 466 -16.60 -16.76 -20.69
CA LEU A 466 -16.88 -16.15 -19.39
C LEU A 466 -18.10 -15.22 -19.47
N LEU A 467 -18.18 -14.34 -20.48
CA LEU A 467 -19.32 -13.45 -20.66
C LEU A 467 -20.61 -14.22 -20.97
N VAL A 468 -20.54 -15.26 -21.81
CA VAL A 468 -21.69 -16.16 -22.09
C VAL A 468 -22.15 -16.85 -20.81
N ARG A 469 -21.23 -17.28 -19.94
CA ARG A 469 -21.54 -17.86 -18.64
C ARG A 469 -22.15 -16.83 -17.69
N TYR A 470 -21.60 -15.62 -17.60
CA TYR A 470 -22.19 -14.56 -16.77
C TYR A 470 -23.61 -14.23 -17.17
N ARG A 471 -23.93 -14.28 -18.46
CA ARG A 471 -25.30 -14.15 -18.96
C ARG A 471 -26.25 -15.17 -18.33
N THR A 472 -25.79 -16.40 -18.07
CA THR A 472 -26.62 -17.44 -17.43
C THR A 472 -26.74 -17.28 -15.92
N LEU A 473 -25.91 -16.44 -15.29
CA LEU A 473 -25.95 -16.18 -13.85
C LEU A 473 -26.87 -15.01 -13.46
N ILE A 474 -27.36 -14.24 -14.43
CA ILE A 474 -28.30 -13.14 -14.19
C ILE A 474 -29.59 -13.73 -13.59
N PRO A 475 -30.04 -13.26 -12.41
CA PRO A 475 -31.31 -13.69 -11.84
C PRO A 475 -32.46 -13.39 -12.80
N VAL A 476 -33.22 -14.41 -13.21
CA VAL A 476 -34.20 -14.29 -14.29
C VAL A 476 -35.54 -13.69 -13.87
N ASP A 477 -35.81 -13.67 -12.57
CA ASP A 477 -37.04 -13.17 -11.98
C ASP A 477 -36.79 -12.66 -10.55
N ASN A 478 -37.86 -12.22 -9.89
CA ASN A 478 -37.80 -11.76 -8.52
C ASN A 478 -37.40 -12.86 -7.52
N ALA A 479 -37.81 -14.11 -7.76
CA ALA A 479 -37.52 -15.23 -6.87
C ALA A 479 -36.02 -15.58 -6.89
N ALA A 480 -35.41 -15.64 -8.07
CA ALA A 480 -33.99 -15.85 -8.28
C ALA A 480 -33.15 -14.70 -7.70
N PHE A 481 -33.60 -13.44 -7.84
CA PHE A 481 -32.93 -12.30 -7.20
C PHE A 481 -32.90 -12.47 -5.68
N ASN A 482 -34.03 -12.89 -5.13
CA ASN A 482 -34.19 -13.12 -3.70
C ASN A 482 -33.36 -14.32 -3.21
N GLU A 483 -33.21 -15.38 -4.01
CA GLU A 483 -32.26 -16.47 -3.73
C GLU A 483 -30.82 -15.96 -3.68
N PHE A 484 -30.41 -15.13 -4.64
CA PHE A 484 -29.10 -14.49 -4.60
C PHE A 484 -28.94 -13.59 -3.36
N PHE A 485 -29.96 -12.79 -3.01
CA PHE A 485 -29.93 -11.97 -1.80
C PHE A 485 -29.78 -12.84 -0.53
N GLU A 486 -30.51 -13.95 -0.41
CA GLU A 486 -30.38 -14.90 0.70
C GLU A 486 -28.95 -15.46 0.80
N LYS A 487 -28.33 -15.75 -0.34
CA LYS A 487 -26.95 -16.26 -0.39
C LYS A 487 -25.93 -15.25 0.16
N ILE A 488 -26.07 -13.98 -0.23
CA ILE A 488 -25.14 -12.91 0.15
C ILE A 488 -25.40 -12.42 1.58
N HIS A 489 -26.67 -12.38 1.99
CA HIS A 489 -27.12 -11.95 3.30
C HIS A 489 -28.10 -12.97 3.90
N PRO A 490 -27.59 -14.06 4.51
CA PRO A 490 -28.43 -15.10 5.09
C PRO A 490 -29.46 -14.56 6.09
N GLY A 491 -30.71 -14.97 5.95
CA GLY A 491 -31.86 -14.50 6.71
C GLY A 491 -32.38 -13.12 6.32
N ARG A 492 -31.81 -12.48 5.28
CA ARG A 492 -32.15 -11.15 4.75
C ARG A 492 -32.48 -10.12 5.86
N PRO A 493 -31.53 -9.84 6.76
CA PRO A 493 -31.83 -9.00 7.91
C PRO A 493 -32.29 -7.60 7.50
N GLU A 494 -33.32 -7.13 8.18
CA GLU A 494 -33.79 -5.76 8.06
C GLU A 494 -33.18 -4.93 9.19
N SER A 495 -32.63 -3.76 8.85
CA SER A 495 -32.11 -2.80 9.81
C SER A 495 -32.61 -1.41 9.44
N PRO A 496 -33.22 -0.66 10.38
CA PRO A 496 -33.67 0.70 10.11
C PRO A 496 -32.51 1.67 9.82
N ASN A 497 -31.27 1.27 10.11
CA ASN A 497 -30.06 2.06 9.85
C ASN A 497 -29.34 1.65 8.55
N ALA A 498 -29.84 0.64 7.82
CA ALA A 498 -29.24 0.24 6.56
C ALA A 498 -29.51 1.29 5.48
N ASP A 499 -28.46 1.75 4.80
CA ASP A 499 -28.59 2.75 3.75
C ASP A 499 -29.23 2.11 2.50
N PRO A 500 -30.31 2.69 1.95
CA PRO A 500 -31.00 2.12 0.78
C PRO A 500 -30.17 2.15 -0.52
N ARG A 501 -29.00 2.80 -0.52
CA ARG A 501 -28.16 2.98 -1.72
C ARG A 501 -27.07 1.92 -1.88
N TYR A 502 -26.67 1.24 -0.81
CA TYR A 502 -25.60 0.23 -0.86
C TYR A 502 -25.77 -0.88 0.20
N GLY A 503 -24.98 -1.95 0.06
CA GLY A 503 -24.97 -3.06 1.00
C GLY A 503 -26.35 -3.70 1.18
N ILE A 504 -26.66 -4.15 2.40
CA ILE A 504 -27.93 -4.84 2.69
C ILE A 504 -29.17 -3.95 2.51
N GLY A 505 -29.05 -2.64 2.76
CA GLY A 505 -30.18 -1.72 2.59
C GLY A 505 -30.59 -1.59 1.13
N TRP A 506 -29.63 -1.63 0.20
CA TRP A 506 -29.90 -1.72 -1.22
C TRP A 506 -30.68 -2.99 -1.57
N TYR A 507 -30.24 -4.17 -1.12
CA TYR A 507 -30.98 -5.41 -1.38
C TYR A 507 -32.40 -5.39 -0.80
N ASN A 508 -32.59 -4.82 0.39
CA ASN A 508 -33.93 -4.65 0.98
C ASN A 508 -34.85 -3.74 0.17
N VAL A 509 -34.31 -2.80 -0.61
CA VAL A 509 -35.10 -2.01 -1.57
C VAL A 509 -35.44 -2.83 -2.82
N TRP A 510 -34.48 -3.63 -3.31
CA TRP A 510 -34.61 -4.31 -4.60
C TRP A 510 -35.32 -5.67 -4.52
N ARG A 511 -35.42 -6.31 -3.35
CA ARG A 511 -36.14 -7.58 -3.14
C ARG A 511 -37.60 -7.54 -3.62
N ASP A 512 -38.23 -6.36 -3.62
CA ASP A 512 -39.62 -6.17 -4.05
C ASP A 512 -39.72 -5.44 -5.39
N ARG A 513 -38.59 -5.04 -6.00
CA ARG A 513 -38.55 -4.23 -7.23
C ARG A 513 -37.93 -4.93 -8.42
N TYR A 514 -36.94 -5.79 -8.19
CA TYR A 514 -36.30 -6.55 -9.26
C TYR A 514 -37.31 -7.53 -9.86
N ASN A 515 -37.41 -7.58 -11.18
CA ASN A 515 -38.38 -8.39 -11.91
C ASN A 515 -37.79 -8.89 -13.24
N GLU A 516 -38.59 -9.66 -13.97
CA GLU A 516 -38.24 -10.30 -15.23
C GLU A 516 -37.83 -9.27 -16.30
N THR A 517 -38.49 -8.11 -16.37
CA THR A 517 -38.11 -7.04 -17.30
C THR A 517 -36.71 -6.52 -17.03
N MET A 518 -36.33 -6.35 -15.77
CA MET A 518 -34.96 -5.96 -15.40
C MET A 518 -33.94 -7.06 -15.69
N ALA A 519 -34.33 -8.34 -15.58
CA ALA A 519 -33.47 -9.44 -16.01
C ALA A 519 -33.22 -9.40 -17.54
N GLU A 520 -34.26 -9.15 -18.34
CA GLU A 520 -34.17 -9.00 -19.78
C GLU A 520 -33.28 -7.81 -20.19
N GLU A 521 -33.41 -6.66 -19.52
CA GLU A 521 -32.54 -5.50 -19.71
C GLU A 521 -31.05 -5.84 -19.47
N ALA A 522 -30.74 -6.53 -18.37
CA ALA A 522 -29.37 -6.95 -18.07
C ALA A 522 -28.82 -7.92 -19.13
N GLN A 523 -29.62 -8.91 -19.53
CA GLN A 523 -29.24 -9.86 -20.59
C GLN A 523 -28.99 -9.15 -21.92
N ALA A 524 -29.85 -8.19 -22.28
CA ALA A 524 -29.70 -7.43 -23.53
C ALA A 524 -28.42 -6.59 -23.56
N VAL A 525 -28.02 -5.99 -22.44
CA VAL A 525 -26.74 -5.26 -22.34
C VAL A 525 -25.56 -6.20 -22.53
N LEU A 526 -25.56 -7.36 -21.86
CA LEU A 526 -24.47 -8.32 -22.00
C LEU A 526 -24.41 -8.92 -23.41
N ASP A 527 -25.56 -9.22 -24.02
CA ASP A 527 -25.66 -9.67 -25.41
C ASP A 527 -25.11 -8.61 -26.38
N SER A 528 -25.37 -7.33 -26.11
CA SER A 528 -24.82 -6.20 -26.89
C SER A 528 -23.30 -6.11 -26.78
N ILE A 529 -22.73 -6.29 -25.58
CA ILE A 529 -21.27 -6.33 -25.37
C ILE A 529 -20.67 -7.52 -26.12
N ILE A 530 -21.24 -8.71 -26.00
CA ILE A 530 -20.76 -9.90 -26.71
C ILE A 530 -20.83 -9.67 -28.24
N ALA A 531 -21.95 -9.15 -28.75
CA ALA A 531 -22.12 -8.87 -30.16
C ALA A 531 -21.14 -7.82 -30.70
N LYS A 532 -20.84 -6.78 -29.90
CA LYS A 532 -19.90 -5.71 -30.24
C LYS A 532 -18.49 -6.24 -30.54
N TYR A 533 -18.03 -7.24 -29.78
CA TYR A 533 -16.65 -7.75 -29.89
C TYR A 533 -16.51 -9.08 -30.62
N TYR A 534 -17.56 -9.91 -30.64
CA TYR A 534 -17.49 -11.28 -31.18
C TYR A 534 -18.53 -11.57 -32.26
N GLY A 535 -19.41 -10.60 -32.59
CA GLY A 535 -20.55 -10.80 -33.47
C GLY A 535 -21.68 -11.63 -32.85
N THR A 536 -22.76 -11.85 -33.61
CA THR A 536 -24.01 -12.48 -33.13
C THR A 536 -24.09 -13.99 -33.39
N GLY A 537 -23.08 -14.58 -34.03
CA GLY A 537 -23.07 -16.01 -34.36
C GLY A 537 -22.90 -16.90 -33.12
N PRO A 538 -23.42 -18.14 -33.12
CA PRO A 538 -23.21 -19.08 -32.03
C PRO A 538 -21.72 -19.41 -31.85
N PHE A 539 -21.32 -19.73 -30.62
CA PHE A 539 -19.97 -20.15 -30.28
C PHE A 539 -20.02 -21.29 -29.27
N ASP A 540 -19.18 -22.29 -29.49
CA ASP A 540 -19.11 -23.44 -28.60
C ASP A 540 -18.16 -23.16 -27.44
N CYS A 541 -18.71 -23.15 -26.22
CA CYS A 541 -17.96 -22.95 -24.99
C CYS A 541 -17.59 -24.26 -24.29
N GLN A 542 -17.89 -25.42 -24.89
CA GLN A 542 -17.58 -26.71 -24.30
C GLN A 542 -16.07 -26.88 -24.14
N GLY A 543 -15.63 -27.12 -22.89
CA GLY A 543 -14.22 -27.31 -22.54
C GLY A 543 -13.38 -26.03 -22.48
N VAL A 544 -13.99 -24.85 -22.61
CA VAL A 544 -13.30 -23.57 -22.44
C VAL A 544 -13.31 -23.19 -20.96
N VAL A 545 -12.13 -22.95 -20.39
CA VAL A 545 -12.00 -22.47 -19.00
C VAL A 545 -12.59 -21.07 -18.89
N THR A 546 -13.52 -20.91 -17.95
CA THR A 546 -14.18 -19.64 -17.62
C THR A 546 -13.93 -19.21 -16.17
N GLY A 547 -13.13 -19.96 -15.41
CA GLY A 547 -12.94 -19.71 -13.98
C GLY A 547 -14.13 -20.15 -13.14
N ALA A 548 -14.94 -21.06 -13.68
CA ALA A 548 -16.07 -21.62 -12.97
C ALA A 548 -15.61 -22.54 -11.83
N PRO A 549 -16.42 -22.77 -10.79
CA PRO A 549 -16.10 -23.75 -9.74
C PRO A 549 -15.71 -25.12 -10.31
N GLU A 550 -16.35 -25.55 -11.40
CA GLU A 550 -16.05 -26.80 -12.11
C GLU A 550 -14.71 -26.80 -12.87
N ASP A 551 -14.13 -25.64 -13.17
CA ASP A 551 -12.78 -25.51 -13.76
C ASP A 551 -11.67 -25.74 -12.71
N GLY A 552 -12.04 -25.80 -11.42
CA GLY A 552 -11.13 -25.99 -10.30
C GLY A 552 -10.59 -24.67 -9.72
N ASP A 553 -9.69 -24.81 -8.74
CA ASP A 553 -9.03 -23.66 -8.11
C ASP A 553 -7.98 -23.04 -9.04
N VAL A 554 -7.71 -21.75 -8.88
CA VAL A 554 -6.66 -21.09 -9.66
C VAL A 554 -5.30 -21.73 -9.31
N PRO A 555 -4.50 -22.17 -10.29
CA PRO A 555 -3.19 -22.72 -10.00
C PRO A 555 -2.31 -21.71 -9.25
N ARG A 556 -1.74 -22.15 -8.12
CA ARG A 556 -0.74 -21.36 -7.38
C ARG A 556 0.60 -21.44 -8.11
N PRO A 557 1.29 -20.32 -8.33
CA PRO A 557 2.63 -20.33 -8.89
C PRO A 557 3.59 -21.10 -7.98
N THR A 558 4.46 -21.93 -8.57
CA THR A 558 5.58 -22.57 -7.86
C THR A 558 6.85 -21.70 -7.88
N GLY A 559 6.78 -20.59 -8.60
CA GLY A 559 7.80 -19.59 -8.86
C GLY A 559 7.30 -18.70 -10.00
N TYR A 560 7.97 -17.58 -10.23
CA TYR A 560 7.68 -16.66 -11.33
C TYR A 560 8.84 -16.62 -12.30
N SER A 561 8.58 -16.56 -13.61
CA SER A 561 9.64 -16.50 -14.62
C SER A 561 10.53 -15.26 -14.44
N TRP A 562 9.92 -14.13 -14.09
CA TRP A 562 10.57 -12.85 -13.81
C TRP A 562 11.32 -12.79 -12.46
N ASN A 563 11.08 -13.78 -11.57
CA ASN A 563 11.70 -13.87 -10.25
C ASN A 563 12.78 -14.97 -10.20
N THR A 564 13.62 -15.03 -11.24
CA THR A 564 14.75 -15.96 -11.32
C THR A 564 16.07 -15.20 -11.46
N GLY A 565 17.19 -15.81 -11.05
CA GLY A 565 18.52 -15.22 -11.21
C GLY A 565 18.88 -14.09 -10.23
N TRP A 566 17.97 -13.71 -9.33
CA TRP A 566 18.26 -12.74 -8.27
C TRP A 566 19.07 -13.42 -7.14
N PRO A 567 20.30 -12.94 -6.82
CA PRO A 567 21.08 -13.47 -5.72
C PRO A 567 20.30 -13.24 -4.41
N ALA A 568 20.43 -14.20 -3.49
CA ALA A 568 19.94 -14.00 -2.14
C ALA A 568 20.57 -12.72 -1.57
N ARG A 569 19.75 -11.83 -0.98
CA ARG A 569 20.30 -10.71 -0.21
C ARG A 569 21.10 -11.31 0.95
N THR A 570 22.42 -11.18 0.89
CA THR A 570 23.30 -11.42 2.02
C THR A 570 23.47 -10.11 2.79
N CYS A 571 23.84 -10.18 4.08
CA CYS A 571 24.16 -8.98 4.87
C CYS A 571 25.36 -8.18 4.34
N GLU A 572 26.12 -8.78 3.43
CA GLU A 572 27.39 -8.27 2.91
C GLU A 572 27.26 -7.81 1.46
N ALA A 573 26.06 -7.87 0.88
CA ALA A 573 25.85 -7.44 -0.50
C ALA A 573 26.07 -5.92 -0.59
N ALA A 574 27.12 -5.52 -1.32
CA ALA A 574 27.38 -4.13 -1.68
C ALA A 574 26.11 -3.45 -2.28
N PRO A 575 25.98 -2.12 -2.20
CA PRO A 575 24.91 -1.41 -2.88
C PRO A 575 24.88 -1.81 -4.34
N TRP A 576 23.72 -2.30 -4.78
CA TRP A 576 23.52 -2.83 -6.12
C TRP A 576 23.96 -1.79 -7.18
N SER A 577 24.99 -2.13 -7.95
CA SER A 577 25.15 -1.55 -9.28
C SER A 577 24.10 -2.17 -10.18
N SER A 578 23.21 -1.35 -10.75
CA SER A 578 22.16 -1.79 -11.68
C SER A 578 22.75 -2.79 -12.69
N PRO A 579 22.19 -4.00 -12.85
CA PRO A 579 22.55 -4.82 -13.98
C PRO A 579 22.23 -4.03 -15.26
N SER A 580 23.15 -4.05 -16.21
CA SER A 580 22.89 -3.49 -17.54
C SER A 580 21.60 -4.13 -18.08
N PRO A 581 20.68 -3.34 -18.67
CA PRO A 581 19.42 -3.89 -19.17
C PRO A 581 19.72 -5.04 -20.12
N GLU A 582 19.06 -6.19 -19.90
CA GLU A 582 19.00 -7.21 -20.93
C GLU A 582 18.47 -6.58 -22.22
N PRO A 583 19.02 -6.94 -23.39
CA PRO A 583 18.60 -6.34 -24.63
C PRO A 583 17.14 -6.71 -24.90
N SER A 584 16.26 -5.73 -24.84
CA SER A 584 14.90 -5.82 -25.36
C SER A 584 14.96 -6.24 -26.84
N PRO A 585 14.09 -7.15 -27.32
CA PRO A 585 13.97 -7.39 -28.75
C PRO A 585 13.57 -6.07 -29.43
N SER A 586 14.37 -5.65 -30.41
CA SER A 586 14.23 -4.36 -31.07
C SER A 586 12.87 -4.25 -31.78
N PRO A 587 12.09 -3.18 -31.58
CA PRO A 587 10.99 -2.86 -32.48
C PRO A 587 11.53 -2.35 -33.82
N ALA A 588 10.86 -2.76 -34.90
CA ALA A 588 11.19 -2.37 -36.26
C ALA A 588 11.15 -0.84 -36.45
N LYS A 589 12.11 -0.31 -37.22
CA LYS A 589 12.25 1.12 -37.55
C LYS A 589 11.04 1.63 -38.35
N SER A 590 10.40 2.69 -37.86
CA SER A 590 9.54 3.58 -38.66
C SER A 590 10.35 4.78 -39.19
N PRO A 591 9.96 5.39 -40.34
CA PRO A 591 10.78 6.38 -41.04
C PRO A 591 10.63 7.81 -40.51
N ALA A 592 11.63 8.65 -40.81
CA ALA A 592 11.87 9.98 -40.27
C ALA A 592 10.81 11.05 -40.67
N PRO A 593 10.61 12.10 -39.84
CA PRO A 593 9.72 13.22 -40.15
C PRO A 593 10.40 14.33 -40.99
N SER A 594 9.59 15.02 -41.79
CA SER A 594 9.92 16.20 -42.62
C SER A 594 9.88 17.52 -41.80
N PRO A 595 10.52 18.62 -42.25
CA PRO A 595 10.81 19.79 -41.40
C PRO A 595 9.67 20.82 -41.29
N LEU A 596 9.54 21.43 -40.11
CA LEU A 596 8.63 22.54 -39.76
C LEU A 596 9.18 23.93 -40.13
N PRO A 597 8.32 24.94 -40.37
CA PRO A 597 8.71 26.35 -40.53
C PRO A 597 8.73 27.15 -39.21
N SER A 598 9.45 28.28 -39.26
CA SER A 598 9.90 29.26 -38.25
C SER A 598 8.82 30.11 -37.51
N PRO A 599 9.18 30.84 -36.43
CA PRO A 599 8.36 30.94 -35.21
C PRO A 599 7.44 32.15 -35.12
N SER A 600 6.25 31.90 -34.59
CA SER A 600 5.30 32.85 -34.00
C SER A 600 5.72 33.26 -32.57
N PRO A 601 5.24 34.41 -32.03
CA PRO A 601 5.63 34.90 -30.71
C PRO A 601 5.31 33.88 -29.61
N SER A 602 6.31 33.61 -28.75
CA SER A 602 6.26 32.60 -27.70
C SER A 602 5.09 32.83 -26.73
N ALA A 603 4.27 31.80 -26.55
CA ALA A 603 3.14 31.73 -25.63
C ALA A 603 3.47 32.05 -24.15
N CYS A 604 4.75 32.09 -23.80
CA CYS A 604 5.25 32.42 -22.46
C CYS A 604 5.70 33.88 -22.27
N SER A 605 5.41 34.79 -23.21
CA SER A 605 5.84 36.19 -23.10
C SER A 605 4.68 37.17 -23.36
N PRO A 606 4.16 37.86 -22.33
CA PRO A 606 4.57 37.80 -20.92
C PRO A 606 4.20 36.47 -20.24
N ASN A 607 4.90 36.11 -19.14
CA ASN A 607 4.67 34.84 -18.43
C ASN A 607 3.21 34.77 -17.90
N PRO A 608 2.39 33.82 -18.40
CA PRO A 608 0.99 33.68 -17.98
C PRO A 608 0.82 32.95 -16.63
N CYS A 609 1.86 32.28 -16.12
CA CYS A 609 1.79 31.50 -14.88
C CYS A 609 1.88 32.41 -13.64
N LEU A 610 0.99 32.18 -12.68
CA LEU A 610 0.86 32.92 -11.43
C LEU A 610 1.68 32.30 -10.29
N ASN A 611 1.77 33.00 -9.16
CA ASN A 611 2.37 32.52 -7.90
C ASN A 611 3.79 31.90 -8.03
N GLY A 612 4.61 32.45 -8.93
CA GLY A 612 5.97 31.97 -9.17
C GLY A 612 6.06 30.75 -10.07
N GLY A 613 4.99 30.40 -10.79
CA GLY A 613 4.98 29.33 -11.77
C GLY A 613 5.91 29.59 -12.95
N THR A 614 6.52 28.53 -13.46
CA THR A 614 7.42 28.56 -14.62
C THR A 614 6.64 28.17 -15.88
N CYS A 615 6.60 29.07 -16.87
CA CYS A 615 5.94 28.79 -18.15
C CYS A 615 6.82 27.97 -19.09
N THR A 616 6.21 26.96 -19.70
CA THR A 616 6.81 26.12 -20.74
C THR A 616 6.01 26.26 -22.03
N PRO A 617 6.62 26.67 -23.16
CA PRO A 617 5.93 26.77 -24.44
C PRO A 617 5.64 25.38 -25.01
N GLY A 618 4.41 25.18 -25.49
CA GLY A 618 3.95 23.97 -26.18
C GLY A 618 3.90 24.14 -27.70
N GLU A 619 3.55 23.06 -28.41
CA GLU A 619 3.33 23.09 -29.86
C GLU A 619 2.14 24.01 -30.20
N ASP A 620 2.13 24.56 -31.43
CA ASP A 620 1.09 25.45 -31.96
C ASP A 620 0.78 26.74 -31.16
N GLY A 621 1.72 27.21 -30.34
CA GLY A 621 1.55 28.44 -29.55
C GLY A 621 0.75 28.25 -28.26
N ALA A 622 0.59 27.00 -27.81
CA ALA A 622 0.11 26.69 -26.47
C ALA A 622 1.19 26.95 -25.40
N HIS A 623 0.80 27.01 -24.13
CA HIS A 623 1.74 27.02 -23.00
C HIS A 623 1.23 26.14 -21.86
N SER A 624 2.14 25.70 -21.00
CA SER A 624 1.84 24.96 -19.77
C SER A 624 2.61 25.56 -18.59
N CYS A 625 1.98 25.61 -17.42
CA CYS A 625 2.57 26.13 -16.20
C CYS A 625 3.05 25.02 -15.26
N VAL A 626 4.29 25.14 -14.81
CA VAL A 626 4.83 24.33 -13.72
C VAL A 626 4.75 25.15 -12.44
N CYS A 627 3.90 24.70 -11.50
CA CYS A 627 3.64 25.44 -10.27
C CYS A 627 4.73 25.25 -9.22
N ALA A 628 5.04 26.34 -8.51
CA ALA A 628 5.91 26.30 -7.35
C ALA A 628 5.27 25.51 -6.19
N ASP A 629 6.09 24.94 -5.31
CA ASP A 629 5.64 24.17 -4.15
C ASP A 629 4.57 24.93 -3.36
N GLY A 630 3.43 24.29 -3.12
CA GLY A 630 2.28 24.91 -2.43
C GLY A 630 1.17 25.42 -3.35
N PHE A 631 1.39 25.44 -4.67
CA PHE A 631 0.41 25.91 -5.66
C PHE A 631 0.02 24.84 -6.68
N THR A 632 -1.17 24.98 -7.27
CA THR A 632 -1.78 24.08 -8.27
C THR A 632 -2.74 24.87 -9.17
N GLY A 633 -3.31 24.24 -10.19
CA GLY A 633 -4.16 24.89 -11.21
C GLY A 633 -3.43 25.13 -12.52
N ASP A 634 -4.19 25.41 -13.58
CA ASP A 634 -3.66 25.46 -14.97
C ASP A 634 -2.71 26.65 -15.18
N SER A 635 -2.89 27.72 -14.41
CA SER A 635 -2.00 28.88 -14.34
C SER A 635 -1.40 29.07 -12.93
N CYS A 636 -1.40 28.03 -12.09
CA CYS A 636 -0.91 28.06 -10.71
C CYS A 636 -1.65 29.03 -9.76
N GLU A 637 -2.93 29.27 -10.02
CA GLU A 637 -3.80 30.18 -9.29
C GLU A 637 -4.29 29.63 -7.93
N CYS A 638 -4.31 28.31 -7.75
CA CYS A 638 -4.81 27.66 -6.53
C CYS A 638 -3.68 27.35 -5.54
N THR A 639 -3.98 27.32 -4.25
CA THR A 639 -3.09 26.72 -3.23
C THR A 639 -3.43 25.24 -3.02
N ILE A 640 -2.46 24.42 -2.62
CA ILE A 640 -2.68 22.98 -2.33
C ILE A 640 -3.71 22.77 -1.20
N GLN A 641 -3.96 23.76 -0.35
CA GLN A 641 -5.01 23.71 0.69
C GLN A 641 -6.43 23.93 0.16
N THR A 642 -6.60 24.61 -0.98
CA THR A 642 -7.91 24.94 -1.55
C THR A 642 -8.34 23.93 -2.63
N GLY A 643 -7.40 23.34 -3.37
CA GLY A 643 -7.72 22.50 -4.53
C GLY A 643 -8.40 23.29 -5.66
N CYS A 644 -8.38 22.76 -6.88
CA CYS A 644 -9.14 23.32 -8.00
C CYS A 644 -10.24 22.34 -8.40
N ASN A 645 -11.40 22.85 -8.80
CA ASN A 645 -12.44 22.04 -9.43
C ASN A 645 -12.12 21.80 -10.92
N SER A 646 -12.99 21.07 -11.63
CA SER A 646 -12.84 20.71 -13.05
C SER A 646 -12.79 21.89 -14.03
N ASP A 647 -13.04 23.12 -13.55
CA ASP A 647 -13.09 24.34 -14.36
C ASP A 647 -11.93 25.31 -14.04
N GLY A 648 -10.93 24.89 -13.25
CA GLY A 648 -9.77 25.72 -12.90
C GLY A 648 -10.08 26.85 -11.88
N VAL A 649 -11.15 26.71 -11.09
CA VAL A 649 -11.53 27.70 -10.07
C VAL A 649 -11.14 27.23 -8.67
N CYS A 650 -10.50 28.11 -7.89
CA CYS A 650 -10.13 27.85 -6.50
C CYS A 650 -11.37 27.63 -5.61
N ASP A 651 -11.47 26.46 -4.96
CA ASP A 651 -12.56 26.17 -4.02
C ASP A 651 -12.11 26.43 -2.57
N ILE A 652 -12.84 27.25 -1.82
CA ILE A 652 -12.51 27.54 -0.42
C ILE A 652 -13.28 26.53 0.43
N GLY A 653 -12.71 25.34 0.61
CA GLY A 653 -13.24 24.34 1.53
C GLY A 653 -13.36 24.92 2.95
N ARG A 654 -14.59 25.27 3.38
CA ARG A 654 -14.90 25.53 4.78
C ARG A 654 -14.79 24.22 5.53
N GLY A 655 -13.83 24.15 6.45
CA GLY A 655 -13.64 22.99 7.31
C GLY A 655 -14.78 22.80 8.33
N GLU A 656 -15.06 21.52 8.62
CA GLU A 656 -15.50 21.01 9.93
C GLU A 656 -14.97 19.59 10.16
#